data_AF-A0A2N5GT42-F1
#
_entry.id   AF-A0A2N5GT42-F1
#
_cell.length_a   1.000
_cell.length_b   1.000
_cell.length_c   1.000
_cell.angle_alpha   90.00
_cell.angle_beta   90.00
_cell.angle_gamma   90.00
#
_symmetry.space_group_name_H-M   'P 1'
#
loop_
_entity.id
_entity.type
_entity.pdbx_description
1 polymer ?
#
loop_
_entity_poly.entity_id
_entity_poly.type
_entity_poly.pdbx_seq_one_letter_code
_entity_poly.pdbx_strand_id
1 'polypeptide(L)'
;MFLHNYVEKVYAGFLGMNAGIRLGAPVEPREWTAERIQRIFGDVKGYVKDYKNFAADDDANGPVFFIRALYDDAQNRDLQPGDVGKAWLNYCREGIGMIWWGGEDVSSEHRAFANLKKGIPAPRSGSAEENGIVLAEQIGGQIFVDTWGLLFPGKIERAARCAEAAASVSHDRNGLYGARFMAACISSAFTANSIDEIIAAGLSVIPEHSTYANVVKAVKRFHEEKPVDFRLCLAMLHDDWGYDKYPGICHIIPNAGVCALALLYGNGDFSRTIEIATMCGWDTDCNAGNVGTVAGVFNGIDRIPEHYRRPINDCIVTSSVSGYLNILDIPTFCKELALLGYQLGGLAPPEKLAHSVKIGEVYFNFDLPGSTHGFRTNNAFKTLIRHSKSVGEGSLEVIFDRMVDGNNSKIFYKPFYRRDDFSDEKYKPVFSPKAYSGQIVAATIFLDKWQGSDIHITPYVRKTHTQKDITLETVILKDRTWNDIQFVIPDTGGAIIDEIGYIVASPSHLSDRALGTLYIDNFHIYGNSNYSIDFSKQSEEFLSVTPFSHNKGNWFLENGKMKCQSFDDCSSFTGNYYTKDANIEAEIEPLSGESHCLIFRAPGIMRQYLAGFDGKGQISLIKNDFGYERLLTVPFDWAHGKKYKFTVECKGKDIQFSVDGQPVIQHLDGRFSHGMYGYGCLQKGESVIYSFKIKEMNHKAI
;
A
#
# COMPACT_ATOMS: atom_id res chain seq x y z
N MET A 1 4.74 -13.86 -25.70
CA MET A 1 3.53 -13.02 -25.60
C MET A 1 2.91 -13.28 -24.25
N PHE A 2 2.43 -12.25 -23.54
CA PHE A 2 1.69 -12.48 -22.28
C PHE A 2 0.29 -13.02 -22.56
N LEU A 3 -0.30 -13.70 -21.58
CA LEU A 3 -1.68 -14.18 -21.63
C LEU A 3 -2.65 -12.99 -21.77
N HIS A 4 -3.74 -13.17 -22.52
CA HIS A 4 -4.75 -12.13 -22.70
C HIS A 4 -5.40 -11.67 -21.37
N ASN A 5 -5.47 -12.55 -20.37
CA ASN A 5 -6.01 -12.27 -19.03
C ASN A 5 -4.92 -12.01 -17.97
N TYR A 6 -3.71 -11.59 -18.38
CA TYR A 6 -2.59 -11.38 -17.45
C TYR A 6 -2.97 -10.44 -16.28
N VAL A 7 -3.53 -9.25 -16.58
CA VAL A 7 -3.89 -8.25 -15.55
C VAL A 7 -4.97 -8.79 -14.60
N GLU A 8 -5.95 -9.52 -15.13
CA GLU A 8 -7.02 -10.14 -14.34
C GLU A 8 -6.48 -11.21 -13.39
N LYS A 9 -5.53 -12.04 -13.86
CA LYS A 9 -4.86 -13.04 -13.01
C LYS A 9 -3.95 -12.40 -11.97
N VAL A 10 -3.29 -11.28 -12.27
CA VAL A 10 -2.55 -10.49 -11.27
C VAL A 10 -3.50 -9.95 -10.21
N TYR A 11 -4.64 -9.39 -10.63
CA TYR A 11 -5.69 -8.90 -9.74
C TYR A 11 -6.26 -9.99 -8.84
N ALA A 12 -6.57 -11.17 -9.40
CA ALA A 12 -7.03 -12.32 -8.65
C ALA A 12 -5.98 -12.83 -7.65
N GLY A 13 -4.71 -12.92 -8.08
CA GLY A 13 -3.60 -13.29 -7.21
C GLY A 13 -3.43 -12.33 -6.03
N PHE A 14 -3.39 -11.03 -6.29
CA PHE A 14 -3.19 -10.03 -5.24
C PHE A 14 -4.40 -9.92 -4.30
N LEU A 15 -5.64 -10.07 -4.80
CA LEU A 15 -6.82 -10.22 -3.93
C LEU A 15 -6.75 -11.50 -3.10
N GLY A 16 -6.31 -12.60 -3.69
CA GLY A 16 -6.12 -13.87 -3.02
C GLY A 16 -5.13 -13.78 -1.86
N MET A 17 -4.00 -13.10 -2.09
CA MET A 17 -3.01 -12.76 -1.07
C MET A 17 -3.66 -12.07 0.12
N ASN A 18 -4.36 -10.97 -0.12
CA ASN A 18 -4.94 -10.14 0.94
C ASN A 18 -6.15 -10.80 1.61
N ALA A 19 -6.88 -11.68 0.91
CA ALA A 19 -7.91 -12.51 1.52
C ALA A 19 -7.32 -13.56 2.47
N GLY A 20 -6.20 -14.17 2.10
CA GLY A 20 -5.45 -15.08 2.95
C GLY A 20 -4.91 -14.38 4.21
N ILE A 21 -4.19 -13.27 4.04
CA ILE A 21 -3.64 -12.46 5.15
C ILE A 21 -4.76 -12.09 6.13
N ARG A 22 -5.86 -11.50 5.62
CA ARG A 22 -6.99 -11.08 6.46
C ARG A 22 -7.66 -12.25 7.19
N LEU A 23 -7.69 -13.44 6.58
CA LEU A 23 -8.26 -14.64 7.20
C LEU A 23 -7.35 -15.18 8.31
N GLY A 24 -6.04 -15.20 8.07
CA GLY A 24 -5.03 -15.73 8.98
C GLY A 24 -4.71 -14.82 10.17
N ALA A 25 -4.45 -13.53 9.93
CA ALA A 25 -3.93 -12.59 10.94
C ALA A 25 -4.65 -12.62 12.31
N PRO A 26 -6.00 -12.75 12.39
CA PRO A 26 -6.69 -12.87 13.69
C PRO A 26 -6.27 -14.04 14.58
N VAL A 27 -5.72 -15.11 13.98
CA VAL A 27 -5.34 -16.39 14.61
C VAL A 27 -3.85 -16.72 14.42
N GLU A 28 -3.04 -15.73 14.04
CA GLU A 28 -1.57 -15.77 14.01
C GLU A 28 -0.91 -15.87 15.41
N PRO A 29 -1.41 -15.19 16.48
CA PRO A 29 -0.76 -15.23 17.78
C PRO A 29 -0.54 -16.67 18.26
N ARG A 30 0.62 -16.94 18.88
CA ARG A 30 1.06 -18.31 19.25
C ARG A 30 0.07 -19.11 20.09
N GLU A 31 -0.82 -18.43 20.82
CA GLU A 31 -1.88 -19.05 21.59
C GLU A 31 -2.93 -19.74 20.71
N TRP A 32 -3.03 -19.43 19.43
CA TRP A 32 -3.92 -20.09 18.48
C TRP A 32 -3.24 -21.30 17.84
N THR A 33 -3.25 -22.42 18.57
CA THR A 33 -2.87 -23.72 18.00
C THR A 33 -3.96 -24.24 17.06
N ALA A 34 -3.60 -25.14 16.14
CA ALA A 34 -4.56 -25.79 15.23
C ALA A 34 -5.75 -26.41 15.97
N GLU A 35 -5.51 -27.04 17.13
CA GLU A 35 -6.56 -27.64 17.96
C GLU A 35 -7.48 -26.58 18.56
N ARG A 36 -6.94 -25.42 18.96
CA ARG A 36 -7.74 -24.31 19.49
C ARG A 36 -8.57 -23.66 18.39
N ILE A 37 -8.00 -23.45 17.21
CA ILE A 37 -8.72 -22.94 16.04
C ILE A 37 -9.88 -23.90 15.72
N GLN A 38 -9.61 -25.20 15.61
CA GLN A 38 -10.65 -26.21 15.36
C GLN A 38 -11.72 -26.24 16.46
N ARG A 39 -11.32 -26.18 17.74
CA ARG A 39 -12.25 -26.20 18.88
C ARG A 39 -13.19 -25.00 18.88
N ILE A 40 -12.69 -23.81 18.52
CA ILE A 40 -13.45 -22.55 18.62
C ILE A 40 -14.24 -22.26 17.34
N PHE A 41 -13.62 -22.44 16.18
CA PHE A 41 -14.20 -22.05 14.88
C PHE A 41 -14.67 -23.24 14.05
N GLY A 42 -14.31 -24.48 14.40
CA GLY A 42 -14.67 -25.67 13.63
C GLY A 42 -13.89 -25.76 12.32
N ASP A 43 -14.60 -26.08 11.23
CA ASP A 43 -14.07 -25.98 9.88
C ASP A 43 -14.34 -24.57 9.36
N VAL A 44 -13.29 -23.76 9.21
CA VAL A 44 -13.38 -22.36 8.78
C VAL A 44 -13.95 -22.30 7.36
N LYS A 45 -14.90 -21.38 7.13
CA LYS A 45 -15.62 -21.16 5.85
C LYS A 45 -15.77 -19.70 5.44
N GLY A 46 -14.99 -18.83 6.06
CA GLY A 46 -15.07 -17.38 5.90
C GLY A 46 -14.20 -16.68 6.94
N TYR A 47 -14.16 -15.36 6.89
CA TYR A 47 -13.39 -14.57 7.87
C TYR A 47 -13.81 -14.87 9.30
N VAL A 48 -12.82 -15.09 10.17
CA VAL A 48 -13.03 -15.37 11.59
C VAL A 48 -13.27 -14.11 12.42
N LYS A 49 -13.01 -12.93 11.84
CA LYS A 49 -13.29 -11.61 12.43
C LYS A 49 -13.77 -10.61 11.39
N ASP A 50 -14.67 -9.73 11.82
CA ASP A 50 -15.09 -8.56 11.06
C ASP A 50 -14.21 -7.34 11.39
N TYR A 51 -13.86 -6.60 10.34
CA TYR A 51 -13.04 -5.39 10.41
C TYR A 51 -13.79 -4.22 9.78
N LYS A 52 -13.71 -3.03 10.39
CA LYS A 52 -14.17 -1.78 9.73
C LYS A 52 -13.37 -1.56 8.43
N ASN A 53 -12.05 -1.55 8.60
CA ASN A 53 -11.03 -1.72 7.58
C ASN A 53 -9.95 -2.59 8.21
N PHE A 54 -9.37 -3.52 7.45
CA PHE A 54 -8.23 -4.31 7.91
C PHE A 54 -7.02 -3.38 7.98
N ALA A 55 -6.28 -3.39 9.10
CA ALA A 55 -5.11 -2.55 9.26
C ALA A 55 -3.93 -3.07 8.43
N ALA A 56 -2.79 -2.38 8.49
CA ALA A 56 -1.61 -2.79 7.75
C ALA A 56 -1.04 -4.10 8.30
N ASP A 57 -0.46 -4.89 7.40
CA ASP A 57 0.25 -6.14 7.69
C ASP A 57 1.58 -6.15 6.96
N ASP A 58 2.64 -6.72 7.53
CA ASP A 58 3.97 -6.73 6.89
C ASP A 58 3.99 -7.61 5.64
N ASP A 59 3.18 -8.67 5.63
CA ASP A 59 2.83 -9.49 4.47
C ASP A 59 2.30 -8.72 3.28
N ALA A 60 1.56 -7.62 3.53
CA ALA A 60 1.11 -6.72 2.47
C ALA A 60 2.16 -5.62 2.18
N ASN A 61 2.87 -5.14 3.21
CA ASN A 61 3.83 -4.04 3.06
C ASN A 61 5.03 -4.44 2.19
N GLY A 62 5.66 -5.58 2.47
CA GLY A 62 6.87 -6.03 1.77
C GLY A 62 6.68 -6.12 0.25
N PRO A 63 5.68 -6.89 -0.25
CA PRO A 63 5.41 -7.01 -1.68
C PRO A 63 5.08 -5.69 -2.38
N VAL A 64 4.52 -4.71 -1.65
CA VAL A 64 4.16 -3.38 -2.18
C VAL A 64 5.36 -2.43 -2.25
N PHE A 65 6.27 -2.46 -1.28
CA PHE A 65 7.37 -1.49 -1.21
C PHE A 65 8.71 -2.02 -1.72
N PHE A 66 9.01 -3.31 -1.57
CA PHE A 66 10.30 -3.85 -2.05
C PHE A 66 10.36 -3.93 -3.58
N ILE A 67 9.20 -4.10 -4.23
CA ILE A 67 9.09 -4.00 -5.70
C ILE A 67 9.56 -2.64 -6.22
N ARG A 68 9.53 -1.59 -5.39
CA ARG A 68 9.95 -0.24 -5.77
C ARG A 68 11.43 -0.12 -6.08
N ALA A 69 12.25 -1.10 -5.68
CA ALA A 69 13.63 -1.21 -6.16
C ALA A 69 13.73 -1.21 -7.71
N LEU A 70 12.72 -1.75 -8.40
CA LEU A 70 12.64 -1.74 -9.87
C LEU A 70 12.28 -0.35 -10.42
N TYR A 71 11.49 0.43 -9.69
CA TYR A 71 11.17 1.81 -10.06
C TYR A 71 12.31 2.77 -9.74
N ASP A 72 13.08 2.52 -8.69
CA ASP A 72 14.01 3.50 -8.14
C ASP A 72 15.47 3.29 -8.60
N ASP A 73 15.96 2.05 -8.61
CA ASP A 73 17.39 1.74 -8.84
C ASP A 73 17.64 0.80 -10.03
N ALA A 74 16.75 -0.17 -10.27
CA ALA A 74 16.92 -1.23 -11.25
C ALA A 74 16.08 -1.03 -12.53
N GLN A 75 15.83 0.21 -12.93
CA GLN A 75 14.93 0.53 -14.06
C GLN A 75 15.33 -0.10 -15.41
N ASN A 76 16.63 -0.27 -15.67
CA ASN A 76 17.17 -0.67 -16.98
C ASN A 76 18.22 -1.79 -16.88
N ARG A 77 18.21 -2.57 -15.80
CA ARG A 77 19.14 -3.69 -15.56
C ARG A 77 18.49 -4.72 -14.65
N ASP A 78 19.14 -5.87 -14.51
CA ASP A 78 18.68 -6.88 -13.56
C ASP A 78 18.75 -6.37 -12.11
N LEU A 79 17.72 -6.74 -11.34
CA LEU A 79 17.61 -6.44 -9.92
C LEU A 79 18.78 -7.05 -9.15
N GLN A 80 19.37 -6.27 -8.26
CA GLN A 80 20.40 -6.73 -7.32
C GLN A 80 19.90 -6.60 -5.88
N PRO A 81 20.39 -7.43 -4.93
CA PRO A 81 20.00 -7.32 -3.52
C PRO A 81 20.16 -5.92 -2.93
N GLY A 82 21.23 -5.21 -3.32
CA GLY A 82 21.50 -3.84 -2.88
C GLY A 82 20.41 -2.83 -3.27
N ASP A 83 19.68 -3.06 -4.36
CA ASP A 83 18.56 -2.19 -4.78
C ASP A 83 17.38 -2.33 -3.83
N VAL A 84 17.09 -3.57 -3.42
CA VAL A 84 16.06 -3.85 -2.44
C VAL A 84 16.49 -3.33 -1.07
N GLY A 85 17.75 -3.53 -0.66
CA GLY A 85 18.29 -2.95 0.58
C GLY A 85 18.18 -1.41 0.64
N LYS A 86 18.30 -0.72 -0.50
CA LYS A 86 18.00 0.72 -0.58
C LYS A 86 16.52 1.02 -0.38
N ALA A 87 15.61 0.23 -0.98
CA ALA A 87 14.18 0.38 -0.76
C ALA A 87 13.81 0.22 0.73
N TRP A 88 14.42 -0.72 1.45
CA TRP A 88 14.24 -0.86 2.91
C TRP A 88 14.56 0.44 3.64
N LEU A 89 15.77 0.98 3.47
CA LEU A 89 16.19 2.21 4.13
C LEU A 89 15.36 3.44 3.71
N ASN A 90 14.86 3.45 2.47
CA ASN A 90 14.14 4.61 1.93
C ASN A 90 12.67 4.65 2.37
N TYR A 91 12.01 3.50 2.58
CA TYR A 91 10.57 3.42 2.85
C TYR A 91 10.22 3.00 4.29
N CYS A 92 11.07 2.24 5.00
CA CYS A 92 10.81 1.84 6.37
C CYS A 92 11.01 3.01 7.34
N ARG A 93 9.99 3.32 8.14
CA ARG A 93 10.16 4.21 9.30
C ARG A 93 10.88 3.44 10.39
N GLU A 94 11.96 4.01 10.92
CA GLU A 94 12.84 3.33 11.87
C GLU A 94 12.08 2.98 13.17
N GLY A 95 12.01 1.69 13.49
CA GLY A 95 11.38 1.18 14.71
C GLY A 95 9.85 1.12 14.70
N ILE A 96 9.17 1.49 13.60
CA ILE A 96 7.71 1.60 13.56
C ILE A 96 7.14 1.16 12.20
N GLY A 97 6.14 0.26 12.23
CA GLY A 97 5.39 -0.14 11.04
C GLY A 97 6.18 -0.99 10.05
N MET A 98 5.81 -1.01 8.78
CA MET A 98 6.39 -1.73 7.62
C MET A 98 6.80 -3.21 7.77
N ILE A 99 7.70 -3.51 8.70
CA ILE A 99 8.30 -4.81 8.99
C ILE A 99 8.11 -5.14 10.48
N TRP A 100 8.30 -6.40 10.86
CA TRP A 100 8.27 -6.78 12.27
C TRP A 100 9.48 -6.25 13.06
N TRP A 101 9.27 -5.29 13.95
CA TRP A 101 10.30 -4.74 14.84
C TRP A 101 10.49 -5.58 16.12
N GLY A 102 10.67 -6.90 15.96
CA GLY A 102 10.73 -7.87 17.07
C GLY A 102 11.99 -7.83 17.96
N GLY A 103 12.99 -7.03 17.55
CA GLY A 103 14.29 -6.87 18.22
C GLY A 103 15.43 -7.46 17.38
N GLU A 104 16.61 -6.84 17.40
CA GLU A 104 17.75 -7.22 16.54
C GLU A 104 18.24 -8.66 16.76
N ASP A 105 18.06 -9.25 17.94
CA ASP A 105 18.50 -10.63 18.24
C ASP A 105 17.44 -11.69 17.93
N VAL A 106 16.26 -11.27 17.45
CA VAL A 106 15.08 -12.12 17.30
C VAL A 106 14.46 -12.03 15.90
N SER A 107 14.31 -10.81 15.38
CA SER A 107 13.75 -10.56 14.05
C SER A 107 14.85 -10.40 13.01
N SER A 108 14.75 -11.19 11.95
CA SER A 108 15.64 -11.15 10.80
C SER A 108 15.55 -9.83 10.06
N GLU A 109 14.33 -9.30 9.92
CA GLU A 109 14.03 -8.01 9.28
C GLU A 109 14.63 -6.84 10.08
N HIS A 110 14.43 -6.83 11.41
CA HIS A 110 15.01 -5.79 12.26
C HIS A 110 16.55 -5.85 12.21
N ARG A 111 17.16 -7.03 12.35
CA ARG A 111 18.61 -7.21 12.23
C ARG A 111 19.13 -6.71 10.88
N ALA A 112 18.48 -7.09 9.78
CA ALA A 112 18.86 -6.68 8.44
C ALA A 112 18.81 -5.16 8.24
N PHE A 113 17.74 -4.52 8.72
CA PHE A 113 17.62 -3.06 8.69
C PHE A 113 18.77 -2.39 9.48
N ALA A 114 19.06 -2.88 10.69
CA ALA A 114 20.16 -2.37 11.51
C ALA A 114 21.53 -2.56 10.83
N ASN A 115 21.76 -3.71 10.19
CA ASN A 115 22.97 -3.98 9.42
C ASN A 115 23.14 -3.01 8.24
N LEU A 116 22.07 -2.77 7.47
CA LEU A 116 22.07 -1.81 6.36
C LEU A 116 22.39 -0.39 6.87
N LYS A 117 21.81 0.03 8.00
CA LYS A 117 22.12 1.32 8.64
C LYS A 117 23.57 1.43 9.09
N LYS A 118 24.18 0.32 9.54
CA LYS A 118 25.61 0.21 9.92
C LYS A 118 26.54 0.12 8.70
N GLY A 119 26.00 0.16 7.47
CA GLY A 119 26.78 0.12 6.23
C GLY A 119 27.14 -1.29 5.75
N ILE A 120 26.56 -2.34 6.32
CA ILE A 120 26.71 -3.72 5.83
C ILE A 120 25.76 -3.90 4.64
N PRO A 121 26.26 -4.08 3.41
CA PRO A 121 25.41 -4.12 2.22
C PRO A 121 24.66 -5.46 2.10
N ALA A 122 23.50 -5.44 1.43
CA ALA A 122 22.86 -6.68 0.96
C ALA A 122 23.71 -7.34 -0.13
N PRO A 123 23.81 -8.68 -0.19
CA PRO A 123 23.06 -9.65 0.63
C PRO A 123 23.70 -9.97 1.99
N ARG A 124 24.90 -9.48 2.28
CA ARG A 124 25.59 -9.77 3.55
C ARG A 124 24.75 -9.36 4.77
N SER A 125 23.97 -8.29 4.66
CA SER A 125 23.03 -7.82 5.70
C SER A 125 22.06 -8.89 6.21
N GLY A 126 21.68 -9.86 5.37
CA GLY A 126 20.76 -10.97 5.70
C GLY A 126 21.44 -12.33 5.81
N SER A 127 22.75 -12.41 5.56
CA SER A 127 23.47 -13.68 5.43
C SER A 127 23.57 -14.46 6.75
N ALA A 128 23.65 -15.79 6.65
CA ALA A 128 23.90 -16.65 7.81
C ALA A 128 25.32 -16.47 8.39
N GLU A 129 26.28 -16.00 7.58
CA GLU A 129 27.63 -15.66 8.03
C GLU A 129 27.62 -14.48 9.00
N GLU A 130 26.84 -13.44 8.69
CA GLU A 130 26.75 -12.23 9.53
C GLU A 130 25.80 -12.43 10.73
N ASN A 131 24.65 -13.07 10.51
CA ASN A 131 23.55 -13.09 11.49
C ASN A 131 23.38 -14.44 12.20
N GLY A 132 24.14 -15.46 11.80
CA GLY A 132 23.94 -16.84 12.24
C GLY A 132 22.75 -17.53 11.55
N ILE A 133 22.76 -18.86 11.60
CA ILE A 133 21.76 -19.70 10.92
C ILE A 133 20.33 -19.47 11.43
N VAL A 134 20.18 -19.15 12.71
CA VAL A 134 18.87 -19.01 13.36
C VAL A 134 18.07 -17.89 12.72
N LEU A 135 18.64 -16.68 12.62
CA LEU A 135 17.95 -15.54 12.00
C LEU A 135 17.81 -15.73 10.48
N ALA A 136 18.82 -16.29 9.83
CA ALA A 136 18.83 -16.37 8.38
C ALA A 136 17.73 -17.27 7.78
N GLU A 137 17.23 -18.27 8.52
CA GLU A 137 16.23 -19.25 8.04
C GLU A 137 14.83 -19.06 8.66
N GLN A 138 14.53 -17.86 9.17
CA GLN A 138 13.16 -17.51 9.55
C GLN A 138 12.27 -17.33 8.30
N ILE A 139 10.96 -17.31 8.53
CA ILE A 139 9.93 -17.33 7.49
C ILE A 139 9.90 -16.09 6.58
N GLY A 140 10.42 -14.94 7.01
CA GLY A 140 10.35 -13.69 6.24
C GLY A 140 10.89 -13.79 4.81
N GLY A 141 11.77 -14.77 4.56
CA GLY A 141 12.24 -15.12 3.21
C GLY A 141 11.13 -15.48 2.22
N GLN A 142 10.00 -16.06 2.67
CA GLN A 142 8.83 -16.34 1.83
C GLN A 142 7.73 -15.27 1.89
N ILE A 143 7.66 -14.48 2.97
CA ILE A 143 6.56 -13.53 3.22
C ILE A 143 6.48 -12.46 2.11
N PHE A 144 7.61 -11.92 1.69
CA PHE A 144 7.62 -10.70 0.88
C PHE A 144 7.68 -10.93 -0.64
N VAL A 145 7.38 -12.15 -1.12
CA VAL A 145 7.83 -12.57 -2.47
C VAL A 145 6.77 -12.63 -3.57
N ASP A 146 5.50 -12.45 -3.21
CA ASP A 146 4.36 -12.68 -4.09
C ASP A 146 4.40 -11.86 -5.38
N THR A 147 4.68 -10.56 -5.26
CA THR A 147 4.70 -9.64 -6.40
C THR A 147 5.80 -9.98 -7.41
N TRP A 148 6.92 -10.59 -7.00
CA TRP A 148 7.95 -11.07 -7.95
C TRP A 148 7.43 -12.21 -8.81
N GLY A 149 6.61 -13.12 -8.26
CA GLY A 149 5.93 -14.15 -9.05
C GLY A 149 4.94 -13.57 -10.06
N LEU A 150 4.17 -12.55 -9.62
CA LEU A 150 3.15 -11.87 -10.45
C LEU A 150 3.74 -11.10 -11.63
N LEU A 151 5.01 -10.66 -11.57
CA LEU A 151 5.68 -9.96 -12.67
C LEU A 151 6.05 -10.87 -13.86
N PHE A 152 6.19 -12.17 -13.63
CA PHE A 152 6.81 -13.08 -14.59
C PHE A 152 5.95 -14.31 -14.94
N PRO A 153 4.74 -14.16 -15.53
CA PRO A 153 3.91 -15.28 -15.99
C PRO A 153 4.68 -16.34 -16.77
N GLY A 154 4.68 -17.58 -16.27
CA GLY A 154 5.32 -18.75 -16.89
C GLY A 154 6.85 -18.71 -16.96
N LYS A 155 7.50 -17.70 -16.37
CA LYS A 155 8.97 -17.52 -16.38
C LYS A 155 9.54 -17.76 -14.98
N ILE A 156 9.38 -18.98 -14.49
CA ILE A 156 9.68 -19.38 -13.10
C ILE A 156 11.11 -19.03 -12.66
N GLU A 157 12.10 -19.19 -13.54
CA GLU A 157 13.50 -18.88 -13.22
C GLU A 157 13.75 -17.38 -13.00
N ARG A 158 13.04 -16.51 -13.71
CA ARG A 158 13.15 -15.06 -13.50
C ARG A 158 12.46 -14.64 -12.20
N ALA A 159 11.29 -15.21 -11.93
CA ALA A 159 10.58 -14.99 -10.67
C ALA A 159 11.44 -15.41 -9.47
N ALA A 160 12.00 -16.62 -9.51
CA ALA A 160 12.84 -17.17 -8.47
C ALA A 160 14.08 -16.30 -8.21
N ARG A 161 14.80 -15.86 -9.25
CA ARG A 161 15.97 -14.98 -9.09
C ARG A 161 15.64 -13.62 -8.49
N CYS A 162 14.54 -12.99 -8.90
CA CYS A 162 14.14 -11.71 -8.32
C CYS A 162 13.71 -11.86 -6.85
N ALA A 163 12.95 -12.90 -6.53
CA ALA A 163 12.55 -13.21 -5.16
C ALA A 163 13.74 -13.53 -4.26
N GLU A 164 14.72 -14.32 -4.75
CA GLU A 164 15.97 -14.60 -4.05
C GLU A 164 16.76 -13.31 -3.77
N ALA A 165 16.90 -12.45 -4.78
CA ALA A 165 17.61 -11.18 -4.61
C ALA A 165 16.93 -10.31 -3.53
N ALA A 166 15.61 -10.24 -3.51
CA ALA A 166 14.86 -9.50 -2.50
C ALA A 166 14.97 -10.12 -1.10
N ALA A 167 14.77 -11.44 -0.97
CA ALA A 167 14.84 -12.15 0.29
C ALA A 167 16.25 -12.11 0.90
N SER A 168 17.30 -12.10 0.07
CA SER A 168 18.69 -12.05 0.51
C SER A 168 19.09 -10.78 1.26
N VAL A 169 18.24 -9.75 1.27
CA VAL A 169 18.44 -8.56 2.10
C VAL A 169 18.38 -8.92 3.59
N SER A 170 17.52 -9.86 3.98
CA SER A 170 17.28 -10.23 5.39
C SER A 170 17.43 -11.71 5.70
N HIS A 171 17.53 -12.59 4.70
CA HIS A 171 17.53 -14.04 4.86
C HIS A 171 18.62 -14.73 4.04
N ASP A 172 18.88 -16.01 4.34
CA ASP A 172 19.83 -16.86 3.62
C ASP A 172 19.32 -18.31 3.55
N ARG A 173 19.98 -19.16 2.76
CA ARG A 173 19.77 -20.63 2.71
C ARG A 173 18.30 -21.04 2.55
N ASN A 174 17.69 -21.75 3.50
CA ASN A 174 16.28 -22.17 3.38
C ASN A 174 15.33 -20.97 3.27
N GLY A 175 15.67 -19.81 3.84
CA GLY A 175 14.95 -18.54 3.63
C GLY A 175 14.88 -18.14 2.15
N LEU A 176 16.01 -18.29 1.43
CA LEU A 176 16.07 -18.04 -0.02
C LEU A 176 15.35 -19.12 -0.82
N TYR A 177 15.39 -20.37 -0.37
CA TYR A 177 14.70 -21.46 -1.07
C TYR A 177 13.18 -21.28 -0.99
N GLY A 178 12.65 -20.81 0.13
CA GLY A 178 11.23 -20.43 0.24
C GLY A 178 10.85 -19.30 -0.70
N ALA A 179 11.67 -18.25 -0.78
CA ALA A 179 11.49 -17.15 -1.73
C ALA A 179 11.38 -17.65 -3.17
N ARG A 180 12.33 -18.49 -3.58
CA ARG A 180 12.40 -19.07 -4.93
C ARG A 180 11.21 -19.97 -5.22
N PHE A 181 10.88 -20.86 -4.29
CA PHE A 181 9.78 -21.81 -4.40
C PHE A 181 8.45 -21.10 -4.60
N MET A 182 8.09 -20.17 -3.70
CA MET A 182 6.80 -19.48 -3.75
C MET A 182 6.66 -18.61 -5.00
N ALA A 183 7.68 -17.84 -5.36
CA ALA A 183 7.64 -17.00 -6.56
C ALA A 183 7.52 -17.84 -7.85
N ALA A 184 8.17 -19.00 -7.91
CA ALA A 184 8.04 -19.94 -9.03
C ALA A 184 6.64 -20.59 -9.07
N CYS A 185 6.07 -20.97 -7.93
CA CYS A 185 4.69 -21.46 -7.85
C CYS A 185 3.69 -20.42 -8.40
N ILE A 186 3.78 -19.16 -7.97
CA ILE A 186 2.92 -18.07 -8.44
C ILE A 186 3.10 -17.83 -9.94
N SER A 187 4.35 -17.79 -10.41
CA SER A 187 4.68 -17.64 -11.84
C SER A 187 4.11 -18.78 -12.69
N SER A 188 4.19 -20.02 -12.21
CA SER A 188 3.68 -21.22 -12.90
C SER A 188 2.15 -21.26 -12.94
N ALA A 189 1.48 -20.79 -11.87
CA ALA A 189 0.02 -20.78 -11.74
C ALA A 189 -0.71 -20.02 -12.87
N PHE A 190 -0.02 -19.13 -13.59
CA PHE A 190 -0.59 -18.46 -14.77
C PHE A 190 -0.97 -19.45 -15.88
N THR A 191 -0.21 -20.54 -16.02
CA THR A 191 -0.31 -21.49 -17.15
C THR A 191 -0.46 -22.95 -16.75
N ALA A 192 -0.24 -23.30 -15.48
CA ALA A 192 -0.36 -24.66 -14.97
C ALA A 192 -1.81 -25.18 -15.04
N ASN A 193 -1.96 -26.49 -15.18
CA ASN A 193 -3.25 -27.18 -15.22
C ASN A 193 -3.59 -27.90 -13.92
N SER A 194 -2.62 -28.06 -13.01
CA SER A 194 -2.81 -28.74 -11.72
C SER A 194 -1.91 -28.15 -10.64
N ILE A 195 -2.27 -28.40 -9.37
CA ILE A 195 -1.42 -28.05 -8.23
C ILE A 195 -0.09 -28.83 -8.25
N ASP A 196 -0.09 -30.07 -8.72
CA ASP A 196 1.14 -30.85 -8.88
C ASP A 196 2.14 -30.19 -9.83
N GLU A 197 1.69 -29.63 -10.95
CA GLU A 197 2.54 -28.88 -11.88
C GLU A 197 3.12 -27.62 -11.22
N ILE A 198 2.33 -26.93 -10.40
CA ILE A 198 2.76 -25.73 -9.65
C ILE A 198 3.85 -26.10 -8.64
N ILE A 199 3.61 -27.12 -7.81
CA ILE A 199 4.58 -27.57 -6.80
C ILE A 199 5.86 -28.11 -7.46
N ALA A 200 5.73 -28.85 -8.57
CA ALA A 200 6.88 -29.32 -9.33
C ALA A 200 7.73 -28.16 -9.88
N ALA A 201 7.08 -27.10 -10.38
CA ALA A 201 7.78 -25.90 -10.83
C ALA A 201 8.53 -25.21 -9.68
N GLY A 202 7.91 -25.06 -8.50
CA GLY A 202 8.56 -24.54 -7.30
C GLY A 202 9.78 -25.36 -6.86
N LEU A 203 9.65 -26.69 -6.85
CA LEU A 203 10.75 -27.60 -6.50
C LEU A 203 11.91 -27.54 -7.51
N SER A 204 11.62 -27.27 -8.79
CA SER A 204 12.64 -27.27 -9.85
C SER A 204 13.66 -26.13 -9.74
N VAL A 205 13.32 -25.05 -9.02
CA VAL A 205 14.17 -23.86 -8.88
C VAL A 205 14.95 -23.83 -7.57
N ILE A 206 14.92 -24.88 -6.74
CA ILE A 206 15.63 -24.97 -5.46
C ILE A 206 16.51 -26.23 -5.40
N PRO A 207 17.53 -26.30 -4.51
CA PRO A 207 18.36 -27.50 -4.40
C PRO A 207 17.55 -28.74 -4.00
N GLU A 208 17.70 -29.82 -4.77
CA GLU A 208 16.86 -31.03 -4.70
C GLU A 208 16.85 -31.71 -3.32
N HIS A 209 17.97 -31.63 -2.60
CA HIS A 209 18.18 -32.26 -1.30
C HIS A 209 18.16 -31.26 -0.13
N SER A 210 17.73 -30.01 -0.36
CA SER A 210 17.54 -29.04 0.72
C SER A 210 16.46 -29.49 1.70
N THR A 211 16.55 -29.03 2.96
CA THR A 211 15.51 -29.26 3.97
C THR A 211 14.14 -28.77 3.48
N TYR A 212 14.10 -27.61 2.82
CA TYR A 212 12.88 -27.07 2.21
C TYR A 212 12.29 -28.03 1.17
N ALA A 213 13.09 -28.55 0.23
CA ALA A 213 12.60 -29.50 -0.75
C ALA A 213 12.11 -30.80 -0.09
N ASN A 214 12.77 -31.26 0.97
CA ASN A 214 12.43 -32.49 1.66
C ASN A 214 11.09 -32.41 2.41
N VAL A 215 10.77 -31.29 3.08
CA VAL A 215 9.46 -31.12 3.74
C VAL A 215 8.33 -31.11 2.72
N VAL A 216 8.49 -30.41 1.59
CA VAL A 216 7.48 -30.36 0.52
C VAL A 216 7.26 -31.75 -0.09
N LYS A 217 8.35 -32.50 -0.35
CA LYS A 217 8.28 -33.88 -0.85
C LYS A 217 7.64 -34.84 0.18
N ALA A 218 7.87 -34.63 1.47
CA ALA A 218 7.26 -35.41 2.54
C ALA A 218 5.73 -35.21 2.58
N VAL A 219 5.28 -33.94 2.52
CA VAL A 219 3.86 -33.60 2.43
C VAL A 219 3.22 -34.19 1.18
N LYS A 220 3.88 -34.08 0.02
CA LYS A 220 3.37 -34.66 -1.23
C LYS A 220 3.16 -36.17 -1.12
N ARG A 221 4.17 -36.92 -0.66
CA ARG A 221 4.06 -38.37 -0.45
C ARG A 221 2.95 -38.72 0.54
N PHE A 222 2.83 -37.97 1.64
CA PHE A 222 1.78 -38.20 2.62
C PHE A 222 0.38 -37.98 2.03
N HIS A 223 0.21 -36.91 1.25
CA HIS A 223 -1.04 -36.62 0.55
C HIS A 223 -1.41 -37.74 -0.44
N GLU A 224 -0.46 -38.30 -1.19
CA GLU A 224 -0.69 -39.45 -2.08
C GLU A 224 -1.21 -40.68 -1.32
N GLU A 225 -0.71 -40.93 -0.09
CA GLU A 225 -1.16 -42.04 0.76
C GLU A 225 -2.48 -41.76 1.50
N LYS A 226 -2.73 -40.49 1.87
CA LYS A 226 -3.85 -40.03 2.70
C LYS A 226 -4.47 -38.72 2.14
N PRO A 227 -5.18 -38.76 0.99
CA PRO A 227 -5.55 -37.55 0.25
C PRO A 227 -6.73 -36.76 0.80
N VAL A 228 -7.42 -37.26 1.85
CA VAL A 228 -8.71 -36.69 2.28
C VAL A 228 -8.58 -35.79 3.50
N ASP A 229 -7.93 -36.26 4.57
CA ASP A 229 -7.89 -35.54 5.84
C ASP A 229 -6.53 -34.85 6.03
N PHE A 230 -6.49 -33.56 5.73
CA PHE A 230 -5.31 -32.71 5.89
C PHE A 230 -4.79 -32.69 7.34
N ARG A 231 -5.64 -32.95 8.34
CA ARG A 231 -5.23 -32.95 9.75
C ARG A 231 -4.29 -34.09 10.08
N LEU A 232 -4.37 -35.21 9.35
CA LEU A 232 -3.39 -36.29 9.47
C LEU A 232 -2.02 -35.86 8.94
N CYS A 233 -1.99 -35.09 7.84
CA CYS A 233 -0.74 -34.54 7.31
C CYS A 233 -0.17 -33.46 8.22
N LEU A 234 -1.03 -32.65 8.84
CA LEU A 234 -0.62 -31.67 9.84
C LEU A 234 -0.02 -32.35 11.07
N ALA A 235 -0.60 -33.45 11.55
CA ALA A 235 -0.02 -34.24 12.64
C ALA A 235 1.39 -34.75 12.29
N MET A 236 1.59 -35.26 11.06
CA MET A 236 2.92 -35.63 10.57
C MET A 236 3.89 -34.43 10.54
N LEU A 237 3.42 -33.26 10.11
CA LEU A 237 4.24 -32.04 10.15
C LEU A 237 4.63 -31.67 11.57
N HIS A 238 3.74 -31.78 12.56
CA HIS A 238 4.09 -31.55 13.96
C HIS A 238 5.12 -32.55 14.47
N ASP A 239 4.95 -33.84 14.18
CA ASP A 239 5.82 -34.91 14.70
C ASP A 239 7.23 -34.83 14.11
N ASP A 240 7.33 -34.64 12.79
CA ASP A 240 8.58 -34.77 12.03
C ASP A 240 9.22 -33.41 11.68
N TRP A 241 8.43 -32.35 11.57
CA TRP A 241 8.84 -31.06 11.00
C TRP A 241 8.42 -29.84 11.84
N GLY A 242 7.98 -30.01 13.08
CA GLY A 242 7.41 -28.93 13.90
C GLY A 242 8.40 -27.83 14.29
N TYR A 243 7.89 -26.72 14.85
CA TYR A 243 8.75 -25.64 15.37
C TYR A 243 9.75 -26.10 16.43
N ASP A 244 9.47 -27.18 17.16
CA ASP A 244 10.40 -27.76 18.14
C ASP A 244 11.63 -28.43 17.50
N LYS A 245 11.61 -28.66 16.18
CA LYS A 245 12.73 -29.25 15.42
C LYS A 245 13.70 -28.22 14.85
N TYR A 246 13.34 -26.94 14.86
CA TYR A 246 14.10 -25.88 14.21
C TYR A 246 14.31 -24.68 15.15
N PRO A 247 15.47 -24.00 15.08
CA PRO A 247 15.73 -22.87 15.95
C PRO A 247 14.97 -21.61 15.51
N GLY A 248 14.81 -20.67 16.44
CA GLY A 248 14.13 -19.41 16.19
C GLY A 248 12.65 -19.47 16.56
N ILE A 249 11.92 -18.43 16.17
CA ILE A 249 10.54 -18.20 16.61
C ILE A 249 9.53 -18.63 15.55
N CYS A 250 9.86 -18.37 14.29
CA CYS A 250 9.00 -18.66 13.15
C CYS A 250 9.89 -19.18 12.01
N HIS A 251 10.30 -20.44 12.11
CA HIS A 251 11.21 -21.03 11.14
C HIS A 251 10.50 -21.30 9.82
N ILE A 252 11.20 -21.23 8.69
CA ILE A 252 10.56 -21.35 7.38
C ILE A 252 10.08 -22.77 7.04
N ILE A 253 10.72 -23.81 7.57
CA ILE A 253 10.47 -25.21 7.17
C ILE A 253 9.07 -25.73 7.53
N PRO A 254 8.57 -25.60 8.78
CA PRO A 254 7.21 -26.06 9.11
C PRO A 254 6.15 -25.33 8.27
N ASN A 255 6.35 -24.04 8.04
CA ASN A 255 5.47 -23.19 7.23
C ASN A 255 5.48 -23.55 5.74
N ALA A 256 6.64 -23.90 5.19
CA ALA A 256 6.73 -24.49 3.84
C ALA A 256 5.89 -25.78 3.72
N GLY A 257 5.91 -26.60 4.77
CA GLY A 257 5.05 -27.77 4.89
C GLY A 257 3.56 -27.41 4.87
N VAL A 258 3.14 -26.40 5.63
CA VAL A 258 1.75 -25.89 5.64
C VAL A 258 1.34 -25.37 4.26
N CYS A 259 2.17 -24.58 3.59
CA CYS A 259 1.88 -24.08 2.25
C CYS A 259 1.69 -25.23 1.25
N ALA A 260 2.59 -26.22 1.24
CA ALA A 260 2.46 -27.40 0.38
C ALA A 260 1.20 -28.22 0.70
N LEU A 261 0.90 -28.39 1.99
CA LEU A 261 -0.27 -29.11 2.48
C LEU A 261 -1.55 -28.41 2.02
N ALA A 262 -1.65 -27.09 2.25
CA ALA A 262 -2.82 -26.31 1.87
C ALA A 262 -3.08 -26.31 0.37
N LEU A 263 -2.02 -26.21 -0.45
CA LEU A 263 -2.15 -26.30 -1.91
C LEU A 263 -2.66 -27.67 -2.35
N LEU A 264 -2.08 -28.76 -1.82
CA LEU A 264 -2.44 -30.14 -2.21
C LEU A 264 -3.86 -30.51 -1.79
N TYR A 265 -4.19 -30.33 -0.50
CA TYR A 265 -5.52 -30.65 0.03
C TYR A 265 -6.60 -29.64 -0.38
N GLY A 266 -6.21 -28.41 -0.73
CA GLY A 266 -7.09 -27.44 -1.39
C GLY A 266 -7.40 -27.82 -2.83
N ASN A 267 -6.51 -28.56 -3.50
CA ASN A 267 -6.68 -29.15 -4.83
C ASN A 267 -7.25 -28.17 -5.88
N GLY A 268 -6.73 -26.94 -5.88
CA GLY A 268 -7.16 -25.89 -6.79
C GLY A 268 -8.43 -25.15 -6.38
N ASP A 269 -9.10 -25.47 -5.27
CA ASP A 269 -10.18 -24.64 -4.74
C ASP A 269 -9.60 -23.46 -3.92
N PHE A 270 -9.94 -22.22 -4.32
CA PHE A 270 -9.41 -21.01 -3.68
C PHE A 270 -9.74 -20.95 -2.18
N SER A 271 -11.03 -21.07 -1.83
CA SER A 271 -11.48 -20.92 -0.44
C SER A 271 -10.85 -21.99 0.43
N ARG A 272 -10.90 -23.24 -0.03
CA ARG A 272 -10.39 -24.36 0.76
C ARG A 272 -8.90 -24.25 1.00
N THR A 273 -8.14 -23.78 0.01
CA THR A 273 -6.70 -23.58 0.13
C THR A 273 -6.36 -22.60 1.26
N ILE A 274 -6.98 -21.40 1.29
CA ILE A 274 -6.71 -20.42 2.34
C ILE A 274 -7.30 -20.84 3.70
N GLU A 275 -8.46 -21.48 3.72
CA GLU A 275 -9.08 -22.02 4.94
C GLU A 275 -8.19 -23.07 5.61
N ILE A 276 -7.62 -24.00 4.83
CA ILE A 276 -6.71 -25.04 5.34
C ILE A 276 -5.45 -24.40 5.92
N ALA A 277 -4.81 -23.49 5.18
CA ALA A 277 -3.61 -22.80 5.65
C ALA A 277 -3.85 -22.10 6.99
N THR A 278 -4.96 -21.36 7.13
CA THR A 278 -5.34 -20.73 8.40
C THR A 278 -5.62 -21.75 9.51
N MET A 279 -6.30 -22.86 9.22
CA MET A 279 -6.61 -23.88 10.23
C MET A 279 -5.39 -24.68 10.70
N CYS A 280 -4.29 -24.68 9.94
CA CYS A 280 -3.05 -25.34 10.37
C CYS A 280 -2.35 -24.63 11.52
N GLY A 281 -2.74 -23.39 11.85
CA GLY A 281 -2.06 -22.59 12.88
C GLY A 281 -0.67 -22.16 12.42
N TRP A 282 0.22 -21.93 13.39
CA TRP A 282 1.54 -21.31 13.17
C TRP A 282 1.40 -19.92 12.54
N ASP A 283 2.16 -19.61 11.50
CA ASP A 283 2.18 -18.28 10.89
C ASP A 283 1.06 -18.17 9.84
N THR A 284 -0.15 -17.88 10.32
CA THR A 284 -1.38 -18.14 9.54
C THR A 284 -1.68 -17.11 8.45
N ASP A 285 -1.37 -15.83 8.65
CA ASP A 285 -1.53 -14.78 7.65
C ASP A 285 -0.59 -15.00 6.48
N CYS A 286 0.70 -15.23 6.72
CA CYS A 286 1.63 -15.44 5.62
C CYS A 286 1.38 -16.72 4.84
N ASN A 287 1.13 -17.84 5.53
CA ASN A 287 0.89 -19.12 4.87
C ASN A 287 -0.38 -19.00 4.01
N ALA A 288 -1.47 -18.47 4.56
CA ALA A 288 -2.71 -18.27 3.84
C ALA A 288 -2.58 -17.23 2.71
N GLY A 289 -1.80 -16.17 2.91
CA GLY A 289 -1.51 -15.15 1.91
C GLY A 289 -0.76 -15.71 0.71
N ASN A 290 0.38 -16.37 0.96
CA ASN A 290 1.22 -16.98 -0.07
C ASN A 290 0.44 -18.01 -0.92
N VAL A 291 -0.28 -18.96 -0.29
CA VAL A 291 -1.09 -19.93 -1.04
C VAL A 291 -2.33 -19.28 -1.67
N GLY A 292 -2.85 -18.21 -1.07
CA GLY A 292 -3.93 -17.38 -1.60
C GLY A 292 -3.54 -16.72 -2.92
N THR A 293 -2.30 -16.24 -3.05
CA THR A 293 -1.78 -15.72 -4.31
C THR A 293 -1.72 -16.80 -5.39
N VAL A 294 -1.14 -17.95 -5.07
CA VAL A 294 -1.05 -19.10 -5.99
C VAL A 294 -2.44 -19.53 -6.46
N ALA A 295 -3.37 -19.76 -5.53
CA ALA A 295 -4.72 -20.18 -5.84
C ALA A 295 -5.51 -19.10 -6.59
N GLY A 296 -5.33 -17.81 -6.27
CA GLY A 296 -5.96 -16.70 -6.98
C GLY A 296 -5.51 -16.61 -8.44
N VAL A 297 -4.21 -16.72 -8.72
CA VAL A 297 -3.67 -16.72 -10.09
C VAL A 297 -4.12 -17.97 -10.86
N PHE A 298 -4.10 -19.13 -10.22
CA PHE A 298 -4.50 -20.40 -10.84
C PHE A 298 -5.95 -20.36 -11.29
N ASN A 299 -6.84 -19.90 -10.41
CA ASN A 299 -8.28 -19.94 -10.63
C ASN A 299 -8.87 -18.74 -11.39
N GLY A 300 -8.23 -17.57 -11.28
CA GLY A 300 -8.79 -16.31 -11.77
C GLY A 300 -9.92 -15.75 -10.88
N ILE A 301 -10.37 -14.53 -11.21
CA ILE A 301 -11.22 -13.73 -10.34
C ILE A 301 -12.61 -14.35 -10.08
N ASP A 302 -13.19 -15.01 -11.09
CA ASP A 302 -14.54 -15.60 -11.04
C ASP A 302 -14.68 -16.72 -9.99
N ARG A 303 -13.55 -17.30 -9.59
CA ARG A 303 -13.47 -18.41 -8.64
C ARG A 303 -13.10 -17.96 -7.23
N ILE A 304 -12.90 -16.66 -7.01
CA ILE A 304 -12.72 -16.08 -5.68
C ILE A 304 -14.10 -15.62 -5.18
N PRO A 305 -14.69 -16.28 -4.15
CA PRO A 305 -16.04 -15.94 -3.72
C PRO A 305 -16.18 -14.51 -3.20
N GLU A 306 -17.35 -13.93 -3.42
CA GLU A 306 -17.65 -12.55 -3.04
C GLU A 306 -17.47 -12.30 -1.54
N HIS A 307 -17.74 -13.28 -0.67
CA HIS A 307 -17.57 -13.10 0.77
C HIS A 307 -16.10 -12.91 1.20
N TYR A 308 -15.13 -13.29 0.36
CA TYR A 308 -13.71 -12.96 0.58
C TYR A 308 -13.32 -11.62 -0.07
N ARG A 309 -13.85 -11.30 -1.25
CA ARG A 309 -13.51 -10.06 -1.99
C ARG A 309 -14.19 -8.82 -1.42
N ARG A 310 -15.51 -8.90 -1.17
CA ARG A 310 -16.34 -7.75 -0.75
C ARG A 310 -15.84 -7.08 0.52
N PRO A 311 -15.36 -7.80 1.56
CA PRO A 311 -14.83 -7.13 2.74
C PRO A 311 -13.50 -6.40 2.50
N ILE A 312 -12.67 -6.83 1.53
CA ILE A 312 -11.45 -6.10 1.10
C ILE A 312 -11.85 -4.85 0.33
N ASN A 313 -12.86 -4.97 -0.55
CA ASN A 313 -13.41 -3.86 -1.33
C ASN A 313 -12.32 -3.08 -2.09
N ASP A 314 -11.39 -3.78 -2.74
CA ASP A 314 -10.28 -3.19 -3.52
C ASP A 314 -9.35 -2.20 -2.81
N CYS A 315 -9.42 -2.12 -1.48
CA CYS A 315 -8.57 -1.22 -0.71
C CYS A 315 -7.77 -2.02 0.31
N ILE A 316 -6.47 -1.79 0.35
CA ILE A 316 -5.62 -2.17 1.47
C ILE A 316 -4.87 -0.95 1.95
N VAL A 317 -4.58 -0.94 3.25
CA VAL A 317 -3.69 0.05 3.83
C VAL A 317 -2.35 -0.60 4.14
N THR A 318 -1.29 0.14 3.89
CA THR A 318 0.08 -0.31 4.18
C THR A 318 0.75 0.65 5.15
N SER A 319 1.95 0.33 5.62
CA SER A 319 2.71 1.18 6.55
C SER A 319 4.12 1.41 6.06
N SER A 320 4.36 2.55 5.43
CA SER A 320 5.68 3.08 5.08
C SER A 320 5.80 4.56 5.49
N VAL A 321 6.95 5.18 5.22
CA VAL A 321 7.11 6.63 5.34
C VAL A 321 6.25 7.42 4.34
N SER A 322 5.77 6.81 3.26
CA SER A 322 4.89 7.47 2.32
C SER A 322 3.42 7.25 2.67
N GLY A 323 2.86 8.19 3.43
CA GLY A 323 1.44 8.19 3.75
C GLY A 323 0.53 8.19 2.51
N TYR A 324 0.99 8.74 1.38
CA TYR A 324 0.23 8.71 0.12
C TYR A 324 0.22 7.32 -0.51
N LEU A 325 1.35 6.59 -0.51
CA LEU A 325 1.40 5.23 -1.03
C LEU A 325 0.72 4.22 -0.10
N ASN A 326 0.53 4.58 1.17
CA ASN A 326 -0.12 3.74 2.18
C ASN A 326 -1.63 3.54 1.98
N ILE A 327 -2.27 4.30 1.09
CA ILE A 327 -3.65 4.06 0.65
C ILE A 327 -3.57 3.43 -0.74
N LEU A 328 -3.67 2.10 -0.79
CA LEU A 328 -3.47 1.33 -2.02
C LEU A 328 -4.81 0.86 -2.59
N ASP A 329 -5.05 1.25 -3.83
CA ASP A 329 -6.13 0.74 -4.67
C ASP A 329 -5.64 -0.50 -5.43
N ILE A 330 -6.20 -1.66 -5.12
CA ILE A 330 -5.75 -2.95 -5.65
C ILE A 330 -5.82 -2.99 -7.19
N PRO A 331 -6.93 -2.61 -7.85
CA PRO A 331 -7.03 -2.59 -9.31
C PRO A 331 -5.92 -1.77 -9.97
N THR A 332 -5.65 -0.56 -9.46
CA THR A 332 -4.60 0.33 -10.00
C THR A 332 -3.22 -0.27 -9.79
N PHE A 333 -2.92 -0.77 -8.59
CA PHE A 333 -1.64 -1.40 -8.29
C PHE A 333 -1.38 -2.64 -9.16
N CYS A 334 -2.40 -3.47 -9.42
CA CYS A 334 -2.28 -4.63 -10.29
C CYS A 334 -2.01 -4.25 -11.75
N LYS A 335 -2.62 -3.15 -12.24
CA LYS A 335 -2.33 -2.60 -13.56
C LYS A 335 -0.89 -2.06 -13.64
N GLU A 336 -0.40 -1.38 -12.59
CA GLU A 336 0.99 -0.94 -12.48
C GLU A 336 1.97 -2.11 -12.50
N LEU A 337 1.72 -3.16 -11.71
CA LEU A 337 2.53 -4.39 -11.72
C LEU A 337 2.55 -5.04 -13.10
N ALA A 338 1.40 -5.14 -13.78
CA ALA A 338 1.35 -5.71 -15.12
C ALA A 338 2.16 -4.87 -16.11
N LEU A 339 2.06 -3.53 -16.08
CA LEU A 339 2.87 -2.62 -16.90
C LEU A 339 4.37 -2.83 -16.65
N LEU A 340 4.77 -2.98 -15.38
CA LEU A 340 6.14 -3.32 -15.03
C LEU A 340 6.56 -4.69 -15.58
N GLY A 341 5.68 -5.70 -15.52
CA GLY A 341 5.89 -7.01 -16.14
C GLY A 341 6.10 -6.94 -17.66
N TYR A 342 5.33 -6.10 -18.37
CA TYR A 342 5.55 -5.78 -19.79
C TYR A 342 6.92 -5.18 -20.04
N GLN A 343 7.29 -4.14 -19.29
CA GLN A 343 8.60 -3.48 -19.39
C GLN A 343 9.76 -4.47 -19.17
N LEU A 344 9.73 -5.24 -18.09
CA LEU A 344 10.76 -6.24 -17.76
C LEU A 344 10.80 -7.42 -18.74
N GLY A 345 9.69 -7.66 -19.43
CA GLY A 345 9.58 -8.61 -20.52
C GLY A 345 10.15 -8.12 -21.85
N GLY A 346 10.49 -6.82 -21.96
CA GLY A 346 10.86 -6.18 -23.22
C GLY A 346 9.70 -6.10 -24.21
N LEU A 347 8.46 -6.02 -23.70
CA LEU A 347 7.24 -6.03 -24.50
C LEU A 347 6.47 -4.71 -24.33
N ALA A 348 5.87 -4.22 -25.41
CA ALA A 348 4.93 -3.11 -25.32
C ALA A 348 3.62 -3.59 -24.65
N PRO A 349 3.09 -2.89 -23.64
CA PRO A 349 1.79 -3.22 -23.08
C PRO A 349 0.65 -2.87 -24.07
N PRO A 350 -0.52 -3.52 -23.95
CA PRO A 350 -1.72 -3.09 -24.66
C PRO A 350 -2.04 -1.62 -24.39
N GLU A 351 -2.45 -0.87 -25.42
CA GLU A 351 -2.71 0.57 -25.31
C GLU A 351 -3.75 0.91 -24.23
N LYS A 352 -4.82 0.12 -24.14
CA LYS A 352 -5.85 0.27 -23.09
C LYS A 352 -5.23 0.19 -21.69
N LEU A 353 -4.33 -0.76 -21.44
CA LEU A 353 -3.65 -0.89 -20.15
C LEU A 353 -2.73 0.31 -19.89
N ALA A 354 -1.94 0.71 -20.88
CA ALA A 354 -1.02 1.86 -20.76
C ALA A 354 -1.76 3.16 -20.43
N HIS A 355 -2.98 3.35 -20.95
CA HIS A 355 -3.79 4.54 -20.67
C HIS A 355 -4.61 4.46 -19.38
N SER A 356 -4.76 3.26 -18.79
CA SER A 356 -5.57 3.01 -17.59
C SER A 356 -4.90 3.39 -16.26
N VAL A 357 -3.61 3.72 -16.27
CA VAL A 357 -2.88 4.15 -15.07
C VAL A 357 -2.42 5.59 -15.25
N LYS A 358 -2.81 6.47 -14.32
CA LYS A 358 -2.44 7.89 -14.30
C LYS A 358 -1.61 8.18 -13.05
N ILE A 359 -0.29 8.04 -13.16
CA ILE A 359 0.64 8.18 -12.02
C ILE A 359 0.47 9.56 -11.37
N GLY A 360 0.19 9.57 -10.06
CA GLY A 360 -0.02 10.80 -9.28
C GLY A 360 -1.45 11.30 -9.23
N GLU A 361 -2.37 10.66 -9.96
CA GLU A 361 -3.79 10.99 -10.01
C GLU A 361 -4.60 9.80 -9.46
N VAL A 362 -5.85 10.05 -9.08
CA VAL A 362 -6.80 8.97 -8.76
C VAL A 362 -7.61 8.72 -10.01
N TYR A 363 -7.35 7.64 -10.73
CA TYR A 363 -8.12 7.28 -11.93
C TYR A 363 -8.67 5.87 -11.81
N PHE A 364 -9.97 5.79 -11.64
CA PHE A 364 -10.70 4.54 -11.48
C PHE A 364 -11.47 4.26 -12.76
N ASN A 365 -11.09 3.19 -13.45
CA ASN A 365 -11.87 2.59 -14.53
C ASN A 365 -12.24 1.16 -14.11
N PHE A 366 -13.53 0.89 -14.03
CA PHE A 366 -14.10 -0.33 -13.45
C PHE A 366 -14.00 -1.52 -14.43
N ASP A 367 -12.94 -1.58 -15.23
CA ASP A 367 -12.68 -2.59 -16.27
C ASP A 367 -12.44 -4.00 -15.70
N LEU A 368 -11.87 -4.08 -14.49
CA LEU A 368 -11.53 -5.36 -13.87
C LEU A 368 -12.77 -6.00 -13.25
N PRO A 369 -13.10 -7.27 -13.58
CA PRO A 369 -14.33 -7.90 -13.09
C PRO A 369 -14.39 -7.92 -11.57
N GLY A 370 -15.48 -7.40 -11.01
CA GLY A 370 -15.67 -7.34 -9.56
C GLY A 370 -15.06 -6.10 -8.90
N SER A 371 -14.36 -5.24 -9.66
CA SER A 371 -13.73 -4.03 -9.13
C SER A 371 -14.75 -2.98 -8.68
N THR A 372 -14.58 -2.46 -7.48
CA THR A 372 -15.31 -1.32 -6.92
C THR A 372 -14.41 -0.15 -6.60
N HIS A 373 -13.08 -0.29 -6.72
CA HIS A 373 -12.09 0.76 -6.37
C HIS A 373 -12.31 1.36 -4.96
N GLY A 374 -12.82 0.57 -4.02
CA GLY A 374 -13.07 1.02 -2.66
C GLY A 374 -14.27 1.94 -2.48
N PHE A 375 -15.14 2.10 -3.48
CA PHE A 375 -16.38 2.87 -3.33
C PHE A 375 -17.30 2.29 -2.26
N ARG A 376 -18.00 3.18 -1.57
CA ARG A 376 -18.86 2.86 -0.42
C ARG A 376 -20.17 3.61 -0.50
N THR A 377 -21.17 3.08 0.21
CA THR A 377 -22.40 3.79 0.51
C THR A 377 -22.59 3.96 2.01
N ASN A 378 -23.10 5.12 2.44
CA ASN A 378 -23.51 5.34 3.83
C ASN A 378 -24.91 4.79 4.14
N ASN A 379 -25.65 4.34 3.12
CA ASN A 379 -27.03 3.89 3.23
C ASN A 379 -27.25 2.62 2.42
N ALA A 380 -26.71 1.51 2.93
CA ALA A 380 -26.81 0.18 2.30
C ALA A 380 -28.24 -0.36 2.19
N PHE A 381 -29.21 0.25 2.90
CA PHE A 381 -30.63 -0.11 2.79
C PHE A 381 -31.27 0.49 1.54
N LYS A 382 -30.86 1.70 1.15
CA LYS A 382 -31.39 2.41 -0.02
C LYS A 382 -30.54 2.26 -1.26
N THR A 383 -29.26 1.93 -1.08
CA THR A 383 -28.31 1.81 -2.19
C THR A 383 -27.45 0.58 -2.06
N LEU A 384 -27.24 -0.12 -3.17
CA LEU A 384 -26.32 -1.25 -3.26
C LEU A 384 -25.26 -0.93 -4.30
N ILE A 385 -24.00 -1.19 -3.96
CA ILE A 385 -22.85 -1.00 -4.85
C ILE A 385 -22.28 -2.34 -5.25
N ARG A 386 -22.02 -2.53 -6.55
CA ARG A 386 -21.28 -3.66 -7.09
C ARG A 386 -20.67 -3.31 -8.45
N HIS A 387 -19.78 -4.16 -8.94
CA HIS A 387 -19.32 -4.08 -10.31
C HIS A 387 -20.37 -4.65 -11.29
N SER A 388 -20.51 -4.05 -12.48
CA SER A 388 -21.32 -4.59 -13.57
C SER A 388 -20.64 -4.47 -14.93
N LYS A 389 -21.00 -5.38 -15.85
CA LYS A 389 -20.67 -5.31 -17.29
C LYS A 389 -21.89 -4.98 -18.16
N SER A 390 -23.02 -4.59 -17.55
CA SER A 390 -24.27 -4.32 -18.28
C SER A 390 -24.19 -3.05 -19.13
N VAL A 391 -23.40 -2.06 -18.70
CA VAL A 391 -23.21 -0.77 -19.36
C VAL A 391 -21.72 -0.43 -19.36
N GLY A 392 -21.18 -0.05 -20.53
CA GLY A 392 -19.75 0.18 -20.72
C GLY A 392 -18.93 -1.13 -20.82
N GLU A 393 -17.61 -1.02 -20.74
CA GLU A 393 -16.70 -2.19 -20.69
C GLU A 393 -16.56 -2.77 -19.27
N GLY A 394 -16.97 -1.99 -18.27
CA GLY A 394 -17.10 -2.32 -16.86
C GLY A 394 -17.43 -1.05 -16.08
N SER A 395 -18.38 -1.10 -15.14
CA SER A 395 -18.86 0.07 -14.41
C SER A 395 -19.15 -0.24 -12.94
N LEU A 396 -19.10 0.79 -12.10
CA LEU A 396 -19.65 0.75 -10.75
C LEU A 396 -21.17 0.90 -10.83
N GLU A 397 -21.87 -0.18 -10.58
CA GLU A 397 -23.32 -0.21 -10.50
C GLU A 397 -23.78 0.21 -9.10
N VAL A 398 -24.59 1.27 -9.05
CA VAL A 398 -25.26 1.75 -7.84
C VAL A 398 -26.77 1.63 -8.04
N ILE A 399 -27.35 0.60 -7.46
CA ILE A 399 -28.80 0.41 -7.46
C ILE A 399 -29.38 1.30 -6.36
N PHE A 400 -30.37 2.13 -6.67
CA PHE A 400 -31.11 2.90 -5.68
C PHE A 400 -32.55 2.36 -5.59
N ASP A 401 -33.01 2.02 -4.38
CA ASP A 401 -34.28 1.34 -4.16
C ASP A 401 -35.26 2.19 -3.34
N ARG A 402 -36.43 2.47 -3.94
CA ARG A 402 -37.57 3.14 -3.31
C ARG A 402 -37.18 4.45 -2.61
N MET A 403 -36.35 5.26 -3.27
CA MET A 403 -35.97 6.60 -2.79
C MET A 403 -37.17 7.54 -2.87
N VAL A 404 -37.33 8.39 -1.86
CA VAL A 404 -38.39 9.42 -1.79
C VAL A 404 -37.76 10.73 -1.33
N ASP A 405 -38.51 11.82 -1.44
CA ASP A 405 -38.07 13.14 -1.00
C ASP A 405 -37.56 13.10 0.46
N GLY A 406 -36.45 13.80 0.69
CA GLY A 406 -35.68 13.78 1.94
C GLY A 406 -34.78 12.54 2.14
N ASN A 407 -34.87 11.49 1.31
CA ASN A 407 -33.91 10.38 1.34
C ASN A 407 -32.62 10.80 0.62
N ASN A 408 -31.48 10.59 1.28
CA ASN A 408 -30.17 10.82 0.73
C ASN A 408 -29.30 9.58 0.92
N SER A 409 -28.53 9.23 -0.10
CA SER A 409 -27.50 8.18 -0.02
C SER A 409 -26.21 8.69 -0.61
N LYS A 410 -25.11 8.60 0.13
CA LYS A 410 -23.78 9.03 -0.31
C LYS A 410 -23.08 7.87 -0.97
N ILE A 411 -22.55 8.07 -2.17
CA ILE A 411 -21.69 7.14 -2.89
C ILE A 411 -20.31 7.78 -2.97
N PHE A 412 -19.32 7.18 -2.32
CA PHE A 412 -18.07 7.89 -2.05
C PHE A 412 -16.83 7.01 -2.05
N TYR A 413 -15.72 7.65 -2.37
CA TYR A 413 -14.36 7.17 -2.16
C TYR A 413 -13.78 7.80 -0.90
N LYS A 414 -12.97 7.05 -0.15
CA LYS A 414 -12.21 7.54 1.03
C LYS A 414 -10.76 7.83 0.63
N PRO A 415 -10.38 9.10 0.41
CA PRO A 415 -9.01 9.47 0.07
C PRO A 415 -8.09 9.56 1.29
N PHE A 416 -8.60 9.37 2.50
CA PHE A 416 -7.86 9.45 3.75
C PHE A 416 -8.51 8.59 4.84
N TYR A 417 -7.70 8.10 5.79
CA TYR A 417 -8.14 7.24 6.88
C TYR A 417 -7.64 7.76 8.23
N ARG A 418 -8.44 7.52 9.27
CA ARG A 418 -8.20 7.87 10.67
C ARG A 418 -8.20 6.63 11.55
N ARG A 419 -7.71 6.74 12.79
CA ARG A 419 -7.81 5.70 13.83
C ARG A 419 -9.20 5.08 13.91
N ASP A 420 -10.24 5.90 13.90
CA ASP A 420 -11.63 5.44 14.06
C ASP A 420 -12.15 4.60 12.86
N ASP A 421 -11.45 4.63 11.72
CA ASP A 421 -11.75 3.80 10.56
C ASP A 421 -11.27 2.34 10.73
N PHE A 422 -10.43 2.03 11.73
CA PHE A 422 -9.88 0.68 11.93
C PHE A 422 -10.43 0.00 13.19
N SER A 423 -10.34 -1.33 13.22
CA SER A 423 -10.64 -2.12 14.42
C SER A 423 -9.41 -2.33 15.31
N ASP A 424 -8.21 -2.16 14.74
CA ASP A 424 -6.93 -2.22 15.44
C ASP A 424 -5.92 -1.26 14.79
N GLU A 425 -4.67 -1.29 15.25
CA GLU A 425 -3.58 -0.47 14.73
C GLU A 425 -2.33 -1.31 14.44
N LYS A 426 -2.48 -2.53 13.91
CA LYS A 426 -1.35 -3.39 13.48
C LYS A 426 -0.46 -2.56 12.53
N TYR A 427 0.85 -2.58 12.77
CA TYR A 427 1.87 -1.80 12.04
C TYR A 427 1.67 -0.27 11.95
N LYS A 428 0.80 0.34 12.76
CA LYS A 428 0.68 1.81 12.91
C LYS A 428 0.65 2.55 11.55
N PRO A 429 -0.27 2.23 10.64
CA PRO A 429 -0.30 2.83 9.31
C PRO A 429 -0.52 4.34 9.42
N VAL A 430 0.18 5.10 8.58
CA VAL A 430 0.07 6.56 8.51
C VAL A 430 -0.32 6.97 7.10
N PHE A 431 -0.99 8.11 6.97
CA PHE A 431 -1.67 8.47 5.74
C PHE A 431 -1.38 9.91 5.32
N SER A 432 -1.35 10.12 4.01
CA SER A 432 -1.45 11.43 3.37
C SER A 432 -2.58 11.35 2.34
N PRO A 433 -3.35 12.43 2.13
CA PRO A 433 -4.58 12.35 1.34
C PRO A 433 -4.34 11.97 -0.12
N LYS A 434 -5.30 11.30 -0.75
CA LYS A 434 -5.33 11.09 -2.21
C LYS A 434 -6.04 12.21 -2.98
N ALA A 435 -6.74 13.10 -2.27
CA ALA A 435 -7.52 14.19 -2.83
C ALA A 435 -7.25 15.49 -2.05
N TYR A 436 -7.05 16.59 -2.77
CA TYR A 436 -6.65 17.88 -2.22
C TYR A 436 -7.48 19.03 -2.80
N SER A 437 -7.69 20.08 -2.00
CA SER A 437 -8.35 21.31 -2.46
C SER A 437 -7.70 21.86 -3.73
N GLY A 438 -8.50 22.40 -4.65
CA GLY A 438 -8.06 22.93 -5.94
C GLY A 438 -7.98 21.91 -7.07
N GLN A 439 -7.95 20.60 -6.77
CA GLN A 439 -8.01 19.56 -7.80
C GLN A 439 -9.41 19.47 -8.42
N ILE A 440 -9.48 18.89 -9.61
CA ILE A 440 -10.71 18.63 -10.35
C ILE A 440 -11.12 17.18 -10.11
N VAL A 441 -12.41 16.96 -9.88
CA VAL A 441 -13.03 15.64 -9.91
C VAL A 441 -13.92 15.55 -11.14
N ALA A 442 -13.79 14.47 -11.90
CA ALA A 442 -14.64 14.14 -13.04
C ALA A 442 -15.18 12.71 -12.93
N ALA A 443 -16.43 12.50 -13.36
CA ALA A 443 -16.99 11.17 -13.55
C ALA A 443 -18.04 11.18 -14.66
N THR A 444 -18.17 10.05 -15.35
CA THR A 444 -19.18 9.83 -16.37
C THR A 444 -20.20 8.81 -15.84
N ILE A 445 -21.47 9.24 -15.72
CA ILE A 445 -22.55 8.47 -15.06
C ILE A 445 -23.70 8.23 -16.02
N PHE A 446 -24.06 6.96 -16.23
CA PHE A 446 -25.28 6.57 -16.95
C PHE A 446 -26.41 6.31 -15.96
N LEU A 447 -27.59 6.90 -16.22
CA LEU A 447 -28.80 6.64 -15.44
C LEU A 447 -29.70 5.67 -16.21
N ASP A 448 -30.08 4.57 -15.55
CA ASP A 448 -31.20 3.71 -15.95
C ASP A 448 -32.31 3.81 -14.89
N LYS A 449 -33.19 4.80 -15.05
CA LYS A 449 -34.34 4.99 -14.15
C LYS A 449 -35.50 4.08 -14.56
N TRP A 450 -36.08 3.37 -13.60
CA TRP A 450 -37.22 2.48 -13.82
C TRP A 450 -38.53 3.09 -13.34
N GLN A 451 -38.49 3.88 -12.27
CA GLN A 451 -39.66 4.54 -11.68
C GLN A 451 -39.26 5.85 -10.98
N GLY A 452 -40.24 6.75 -10.81
CA GLY A 452 -40.13 7.94 -9.98
C GLY A 452 -39.75 9.21 -10.73
N SER A 453 -39.61 10.29 -9.96
CA SER A 453 -39.17 11.60 -10.41
C SER A 453 -37.70 11.60 -10.83
N ASP A 454 -37.15 12.76 -11.13
CA ASP A 454 -35.75 12.89 -11.53
C ASP A 454 -34.77 12.44 -10.44
N ILE A 455 -33.58 12.03 -10.85
CA ILE A 455 -32.50 11.66 -9.93
C ILE A 455 -31.52 12.83 -9.87
N HIS A 456 -31.29 13.31 -8.65
CA HIS A 456 -30.39 14.39 -8.36
C HIS A 456 -29.08 13.83 -7.82
N ILE A 457 -27.98 14.32 -8.36
CA ILE A 457 -26.63 14.06 -7.86
C ILE A 457 -26.05 15.37 -7.35
N THR A 458 -25.71 15.42 -6.06
CA THR A 458 -25.01 16.55 -5.46
C THR A 458 -23.58 16.13 -5.12
N PRO A 459 -22.56 16.62 -5.85
CA PRO A 459 -21.18 16.38 -5.49
C PRO A 459 -20.86 16.95 -4.10
N TYR A 460 -20.00 16.27 -3.36
CA TYR A 460 -19.61 16.72 -2.02
C TYR A 460 -18.20 16.29 -1.64
N VAL A 461 -17.65 17.00 -0.66
CA VAL A 461 -16.46 16.58 0.10
C VAL A 461 -16.75 16.62 1.58
N ARG A 462 -16.28 15.65 2.36
CA ARG A 462 -16.40 15.64 3.83
C ARG A 462 -15.09 16.06 4.48
N LYS A 463 -15.15 17.01 5.42
CA LYS A 463 -13.98 17.37 6.24
C LYS A 463 -13.75 16.33 7.33
N THR A 464 -12.52 15.85 7.48
CA THR A 464 -12.16 14.88 8.51
C THR A 464 -12.40 15.38 9.94
N HIS A 465 -11.97 16.61 10.25
CA HIS A 465 -12.03 17.13 11.63
C HIS A 465 -13.45 17.36 12.15
N THR A 466 -14.35 17.87 11.29
CA THR A 466 -15.71 18.23 11.70
C THR A 466 -16.77 17.22 11.28
N GLN A 467 -16.41 16.26 10.42
CA GLN A 467 -17.33 15.30 9.81
C GLN A 467 -18.49 15.97 9.04
N LYS A 468 -18.32 17.25 8.65
CA LYS A 468 -19.32 18.03 7.90
C LYS A 468 -19.04 17.95 6.41
N ASP A 469 -20.11 17.78 5.65
CA ASP A 469 -20.08 17.78 4.19
C ASP A 469 -20.10 19.24 3.66
N ILE A 470 -19.28 19.51 2.64
CA ILE A 470 -19.40 20.69 1.78
C ILE A 470 -20.05 20.21 0.49
N THR A 471 -21.31 20.60 0.27
CA THR A 471 -22.07 20.26 -0.93
C THR A 471 -21.84 21.29 -2.03
N LEU A 472 -21.78 20.82 -3.27
CA LEU A 472 -21.61 21.64 -4.46
C LEU A 472 -22.92 21.70 -5.26
N GLU A 473 -22.87 22.25 -6.47
CA GLU A 473 -24.06 22.40 -7.31
C GLU A 473 -24.68 21.04 -7.65
N THR A 474 -25.99 20.91 -7.42
CA THR A 474 -26.74 19.70 -7.74
C THR A 474 -26.96 19.59 -9.24
N VAL A 475 -26.67 18.41 -9.78
CA VAL A 475 -26.92 18.04 -11.17
C VAL A 475 -28.15 17.14 -11.25
N ILE A 476 -29.09 17.48 -12.12
CA ILE A 476 -30.23 16.62 -12.47
C ILE A 476 -29.78 15.71 -13.61
N LEU A 477 -29.77 14.40 -13.36
CA LEU A 477 -29.33 13.43 -14.36
C LEU A 477 -30.39 13.24 -15.45
N LYS A 478 -29.93 13.19 -16.70
CA LYS A 478 -30.75 12.77 -17.82
C LYS A 478 -30.78 11.25 -17.87
N ASP A 479 -31.99 10.70 -17.94
CA ASP A 479 -32.24 9.26 -18.03
C ASP A 479 -31.79 8.70 -19.39
N ARG A 480 -31.35 7.43 -19.40
CA ARG A 480 -30.90 6.67 -20.59
C ARG A 480 -29.77 7.33 -21.39
N THR A 481 -28.94 8.16 -20.76
CA THR A 481 -27.76 8.75 -21.37
C THR A 481 -26.62 8.87 -20.38
N TRP A 482 -25.40 9.02 -20.90
CA TRP A 482 -24.25 9.42 -20.12
C TRP A 482 -24.36 10.90 -19.72
N ASN A 483 -24.00 11.17 -18.47
CA ASN A 483 -23.95 12.49 -17.86
C ASN A 483 -22.52 12.70 -17.35
N ASP A 484 -21.84 13.74 -17.84
CA ASP A 484 -20.53 14.12 -17.35
C ASP A 484 -20.70 15.07 -16.16
N ILE A 485 -20.10 14.70 -15.04
CA ILE A 485 -20.11 15.48 -13.80
C ILE A 485 -18.69 15.90 -13.51
N GLN A 486 -18.48 17.20 -13.33
CA GLN A 486 -17.18 17.76 -13.00
C GLN A 486 -17.31 18.85 -11.93
N PHE A 487 -16.39 18.87 -10.98
CA PHE A 487 -16.31 19.93 -9.98
C PHE A 487 -14.88 20.14 -9.48
N VAL A 488 -14.62 21.30 -8.89
CA VAL A 488 -13.35 21.60 -8.21
C VAL A 488 -13.52 21.32 -6.72
N ILE A 489 -12.56 20.61 -6.14
CA ILE A 489 -12.50 20.37 -4.70
C ILE A 489 -12.38 21.71 -3.98
N PRO A 490 -13.36 22.11 -3.15
CA PRO A 490 -13.38 23.43 -2.53
C PRO A 490 -12.27 23.55 -1.47
N ASP A 491 -11.90 24.79 -1.13
CA ASP A 491 -11.01 25.03 -0.02
C ASP A 491 -11.66 24.56 1.30
N THR A 492 -11.01 23.60 1.95
CA THR A 492 -11.44 23.04 3.22
C THR A 492 -11.01 23.91 4.42
N GLY A 493 -10.20 24.94 4.18
CA GLY A 493 -9.62 25.81 5.19
C GLY A 493 -8.63 25.06 6.07
N GLY A 494 -7.75 24.25 5.49
CA GLY A 494 -6.71 23.52 6.24
C GLY A 494 -7.13 22.17 6.82
N ALA A 495 -8.37 21.74 6.60
CA ALA A 495 -8.85 20.42 6.99
C ALA A 495 -8.54 19.37 5.92
N ILE A 496 -8.35 18.12 6.34
CA ILE A 496 -8.18 16.99 5.43
C ILE A 496 -9.54 16.51 4.89
N ILE A 497 -9.54 15.93 3.69
CA ILE A 497 -10.72 15.37 3.03
C ILE A 497 -10.83 13.90 3.42
N ASP A 498 -11.97 13.53 4.01
CA ASP A 498 -12.27 12.19 4.53
C ASP A 498 -13.10 11.35 3.56
N GLU A 499 -14.04 12.00 2.87
CA GLU A 499 -14.88 11.41 1.83
C GLU A 499 -14.97 12.37 0.65
N ILE A 500 -15.06 11.81 -0.55
CA ILE A 500 -15.38 12.56 -1.78
C ILE A 500 -16.29 11.70 -2.67
N GLY A 501 -17.33 12.32 -3.22
CA GLY A 501 -18.27 11.59 -4.07
C GLY A 501 -19.57 12.34 -4.28
N TYR A 502 -20.67 11.60 -4.29
CA TYR A 502 -21.97 12.04 -4.78
C TYR A 502 -23.07 11.69 -3.78
N ILE A 503 -23.93 12.66 -3.46
CA ILE A 503 -25.20 12.42 -2.75
C ILE A 503 -26.26 12.15 -3.82
N VAL A 504 -26.86 10.96 -3.76
CA VAL A 504 -27.99 10.55 -4.59
C VAL A 504 -29.29 10.88 -3.84
N ALA A 505 -30.16 11.65 -4.49
CA ALA A 505 -31.47 12.04 -3.98
C ALA A 505 -32.52 12.06 -5.11
N SER A 506 -33.81 12.11 -4.74
CA SER A 506 -34.89 12.31 -5.70
C SER A 506 -36.06 13.03 -5.03
N PRO A 507 -36.76 13.95 -5.72
CA PRO A 507 -37.98 14.58 -5.21
C PRO A 507 -39.21 13.66 -5.33
N SER A 508 -39.02 12.36 -5.52
CA SER A 508 -40.09 11.36 -5.64
C SER A 508 -41.02 11.34 -4.42
N HIS A 509 -42.33 11.28 -4.65
CA HIS A 509 -43.32 11.14 -3.58
C HIS A 509 -43.42 9.69 -3.06
N LEU A 510 -44.00 9.49 -1.88
CA LEU A 510 -44.18 8.16 -1.25
C LEU A 510 -44.94 7.15 -2.11
N SER A 511 -45.85 7.62 -2.96
CA SER A 511 -46.65 6.82 -3.90
C SER A 511 -45.96 6.55 -5.24
N ASP A 512 -44.86 7.26 -5.55
CA ASP A 512 -44.09 7.10 -6.79
C ASP A 512 -42.58 7.17 -6.49
N ARG A 513 -42.09 6.10 -5.89
CA ARG A 513 -40.74 6.03 -5.32
C ARG A 513 -39.72 5.83 -6.43
N ALA A 514 -38.63 6.58 -6.36
CA ALA A 514 -37.53 6.45 -7.30
C ALA A 514 -36.85 5.09 -7.15
N LEU A 515 -36.73 4.39 -8.27
CA LEU A 515 -36.09 3.07 -8.39
C LEU A 515 -35.35 3.02 -9.71
N GLY A 516 -34.14 2.50 -9.69
CA GLY A 516 -33.29 2.40 -10.86
C GLY A 516 -31.84 2.20 -10.49
N THR A 517 -30.96 2.45 -11.46
CA THR A 517 -29.53 2.19 -11.33
C THR A 517 -28.70 3.31 -11.94
N LEU A 518 -27.60 3.66 -11.26
CA LEU A 518 -26.53 4.50 -11.79
C LEU A 518 -25.35 3.61 -12.17
N TYR A 519 -24.74 3.84 -13.32
CA TYR A 519 -23.48 3.21 -13.71
C TYR A 519 -22.41 4.28 -13.82
N ILE A 520 -21.40 4.22 -12.95
CA ILE A 520 -20.24 5.10 -13.02
C ILE A 520 -19.17 4.37 -13.83
N ASP A 521 -18.83 4.91 -15.00
CA ASP A 521 -17.84 4.33 -15.91
C ASP A 521 -16.41 4.66 -15.48
N ASN A 522 -16.21 5.89 -15.04
CA ASN A 522 -14.93 6.37 -14.56
C ASN A 522 -15.10 7.38 -13.42
N PHE A 523 -14.07 7.47 -12.58
CA PHE A 523 -13.93 8.49 -11.55
C PHE A 523 -12.48 8.96 -11.51
N HIS A 524 -12.26 10.26 -11.66
CA HIS A 524 -10.94 10.85 -11.87
C HIS A 524 -10.72 12.07 -10.98
N ILE A 525 -9.68 12.06 -10.15
CA ILE A 525 -9.18 13.24 -9.41
C ILE A 525 -7.82 13.63 -9.96
N TYR A 526 -7.73 14.84 -10.52
CA TYR A 526 -6.54 15.32 -11.21
C TYR A 526 -6.38 16.84 -11.13
N GLY A 527 -5.30 17.34 -11.73
CA GLY A 527 -4.97 18.77 -11.72
C GLY A 527 -4.22 19.21 -10.46
N ASN A 528 -3.92 20.51 -10.41
CA ASN A 528 -3.04 21.07 -9.39
C ASN A 528 -3.77 21.25 -8.05
N SER A 529 -3.16 20.75 -6.98
CA SER A 529 -3.59 21.05 -5.63
C SER A 529 -3.21 22.48 -5.20
N ASN A 530 -4.05 23.10 -4.37
CA ASN A 530 -3.82 24.37 -3.71
C ASN A 530 -4.51 24.35 -2.35
N TYR A 531 -3.75 24.05 -1.31
CA TYR A 531 -4.30 23.80 0.02
C TYR A 531 -3.33 24.20 1.13
N SER A 532 -3.85 24.27 2.35
CA SER A 532 -3.06 24.43 3.57
C SER A 532 -3.29 23.27 4.53
N ILE A 533 -2.43 23.15 5.54
CA ILE A 533 -2.63 22.26 6.68
C ILE A 533 -2.74 23.13 7.92
N ASP A 534 -3.89 23.04 8.58
CA ASP A 534 -4.16 23.71 9.84
C ASP A 534 -4.01 22.69 10.97
N PHE A 535 -2.95 22.82 11.76
CA PHE A 535 -2.62 21.91 12.87
C PHE A 535 -3.66 21.89 13.98
N SER A 536 -4.48 22.93 14.14
CA SER A 536 -5.61 22.93 15.08
C SER A 536 -6.73 21.94 14.69
N LYS A 537 -6.72 21.48 13.44
CA LYS A 537 -7.69 20.51 12.87
C LYS A 537 -7.10 19.12 12.70
N GLN A 538 -5.85 18.91 13.12
CA GLN A 538 -5.15 17.63 13.03
C GLN A 538 -5.20 16.86 14.35
N SER A 539 -4.68 15.64 14.36
CA SER A 539 -4.59 14.85 15.61
C SER A 539 -3.35 13.99 15.62
N GLU A 540 -3.00 13.53 16.82
CA GLU A 540 -1.95 12.54 17.04
C GLU A 540 -2.53 11.12 16.97
N GLU A 541 -2.23 10.41 15.90
CA GLU A 541 -2.69 9.05 15.63
C GLU A 541 -1.54 8.21 15.06
N PHE A 542 -1.50 6.92 15.37
CA PHE A 542 -0.48 6.00 14.83
C PHE A 542 0.97 6.45 15.04
N LEU A 543 1.24 7.10 16.19
CA LEU A 543 2.55 7.71 16.51
C LEU A 543 2.96 8.80 15.51
N SER A 544 1.99 9.52 14.92
CA SER A 544 2.24 10.66 14.06
C SER A 544 1.15 11.73 14.16
N VAL A 545 1.50 12.96 13.81
CA VAL A 545 0.55 14.07 13.65
C VAL A 545 -0.03 14.00 12.25
N THR A 546 -1.35 13.91 12.09
CA THR A 546 -1.96 13.88 10.76
C THR A 546 -1.72 15.19 9.98
N PRO A 547 -1.59 15.16 8.65
CA PRO A 547 -1.47 14.00 7.75
C PRO A 547 0.00 13.62 7.47
N PHE A 548 0.88 13.72 8.48
CA PHE A 548 2.30 13.46 8.34
C PHE A 548 2.68 12.03 8.72
N SER A 549 3.79 11.58 8.14
CA SER A 549 4.46 10.32 8.41
C SER A 549 5.82 10.65 9.01
N HIS A 550 6.00 10.42 10.32
CA HIS A 550 7.24 10.78 11.02
C HIS A 550 8.24 9.62 11.04
N ASN A 551 9.51 9.94 10.80
CA ASN A 551 10.64 9.04 10.97
C ASN A 551 11.60 9.64 12.00
N LYS A 552 11.81 8.90 13.10
CA LYS A 552 12.52 9.36 14.31
C LYS A 552 11.89 10.64 14.90
N GLY A 553 12.49 11.17 15.98
CA GLY A 553 12.03 12.37 16.67
C GLY A 553 10.73 12.17 17.45
N ASN A 554 10.45 13.10 18.35
CA ASN A 554 9.20 13.20 19.07
C ASN A 554 8.36 14.34 18.45
N TRP A 555 7.15 14.00 18.00
CA TRP A 555 6.28 14.91 17.26
C TRP A 555 4.90 14.92 17.91
N PHE A 556 4.38 16.12 18.17
CA PHE A 556 3.11 16.27 18.87
C PHE A 556 2.48 17.62 18.55
N LEU A 557 1.19 17.75 18.87
CA LEU A 557 0.43 18.98 18.72
C LEU A 557 0.44 19.77 20.03
N GLU A 558 0.68 21.07 19.93
CA GLU A 558 0.58 21.97 21.07
C GLU A 558 -0.02 23.31 20.63
N ASN A 559 -1.14 23.71 21.23
CA ASN A 559 -1.80 25.00 20.97
C ASN A 559 -2.08 25.27 19.48
N GLY A 560 -2.53 24.25 18.74
CA GLY A 560 -2.83 24.35 17.30
C GLY A 560 -1.61 24.43 16.39
N LYS A 561 -0.46 23.92 16.84
CA LYS A 561 0.82 23.89 16.11
C LYS A 561 1.42 22.49 16.22
N MET A 562 2.31 22.13 15.29
CA MET A 562 3.10 20.91 15.41
C MET A 562 4.46 21.24 16.02
N LYS A 563 4.86 20.50 17.04
CA LYS A 563 6.20 20.57 17.63
C LYS A 563 7.03 19.36 17.22
N CYS A 564 8.31 19.61 17.00
CA CYS A 564 9.32 18.61 16.72
C CYS A 564 10.42 18.72 17.78
N GLN A 565 10.72 17.63 18.47
CA GLN A 565 11.85 17.48 19.38
C GLN A 565 12.69 16.30 18.94
N SER A 566 13.94 16.54 18.57
CA SER A 566 14.84 15.47 18.13
C SER A 566 16.15 15.46 18.90
N PHE A 567 16.61 14.25 19.20
CA PHE A 567 17.92 13.99 19.78
C PHE A 567 18.98 13.66 18.72
N ASP A 568 18.57 13.47 17.46
CA ASP A 568 19.40 13.14 16.30
C ASP A 568 18.73 13.67 15.00
N ASP A 569 19.05 13.13 13.83
CA ASP A 569 18.30 13.37 12.60
C ASP A 569 16.84 12.89 12.71
N CYS A 570 15.91 13.67 12.15
CA CYS A 570 14.51 13.30 12.07
C CYS A 570 13.86 13.92 10.83
N SER A 571 12.77 13.30 10.37
CA SER A 571 12.04 13.78 9.20
C SER A 571 10.55 13.48 9.32
N SER A 572 9.76 14.32 8.69
CA SER A 572 8.31 14.24 8.69
C SER A 572 7.81 14.58 7.28
N PHE A 573 7.01 13.68 6.70
CA PHE A 573 6.60 13.75 5.30
C PHE A 573 5.08 13.77 5.15
N THR A 574 4.58 14.51 4.17
CA THR A 574 3.18 14.48 3.74
C THR A 574 3.07 14.81 2.25
N GLY A 575 1.84 14.83 1.74
CA GLY A 575 1.55 15.26 0.38
C GLY A 575 1.52 14.12 -0.65
N ASN A 576 1.19 14.48 -1.89
CA ASN A 576 1.19 13.55 -3.00
C ASN A 576 2.62 13.08 -3.29
N TYR A 577 2.84 11.76 -3.25
CA TYR A 577 4.15 11.16 -3.53
C TYR A 577 4.72 11.58 -4.89
N TYR A 578 3.86 11.86 -5.86
CA TYR A 578 4.23 12.21 -7.23
C TYR A 578 4.21 13.72 -7.50
N THR A 579 4.18 14.56 -6.46
CA THR A 579 4.27 16.03 -6.60
C THR A 579 5.58 16.39 -7.32
N LYS A 580 5.51 17.13 -8.43
CA LYS A 580 6.67 17.52 -9.26
C LYS A 580 7.07 18.97 -9.03
N ASP A 581 6.28 19.87 -9.62
CA ASP A 581 6.48 21.31 -9.57
C ASP A 581 5.49 21.91 -8.57
N ALA A 582 6.01 22.56 -7.53
CA ALA A 582 5.20 23.08 -6.45
C ALA A 582 5.88 24.25 -5.75
N ASN A 583 5.05 25.13 -5.20
CA ASN A 583 5.44 26.08 -4.18
C ASN A 583 5.02 25.51 -2.82
N ILE A 584 6.01 25.28 -1.95
CA ILE A 584 5.84 24.71 -0.61
C ILE A 584 6.26 25.78 0.38
N GLU A 585 5.34 26.16 1.26
CA GLU A 585 5.51 27.21 2.24
C GLU A 585 5.25 26.67 3.64
N ALA A 586 6.09 27.02 4.60
CA ALA A 586 5.83 26.76 6.01
C ALA A 586 6.34 27.89 6.90
N GLU A 587 5.64 28.12 8.00
CA GLU A 587 6.08 29.01 9.07
C GLU A 587 6.72 28.20 10.19
N ILE A 588 8.00 28.48 10.47
CA ILE A 588 8.84 27.69 11.38
C ILE A 588 9.48 28.61 12.42
N GLU A 589 9.53 28.15 13.66
CA GLU A 589 10.24 28.78 14.77
C GLU A 589 11.26 27.80 15.35
N PRO A 590 12.55 27.98 15.04
CA PRO A 590 13.63 27.25 15.69
C PRO A 590 13.68 27.57 17.19
N LEU A 591 13.64 26.56 18.06
CA LEU A 591 13.76 26.74 19.52
C LEU A 591 15.16 26.37 20.04
N SER A 592 15.76 25.31 19.48
CA SER A 592 17.12 24.89 19.80
C SER A 592 17.72 24.06 18.67
N GLY A 593 19.04 23.84 18.68
CA GLY A 593 19.74 23.14 17.59
C GLY A 593 20.16 24.11 16.48
N GLU A 594 20.69 23.57 15.39
CA GLU A 594 21.20 24.39 14.27
C GLU A 594 20.71 23.89 12.90
N SER A 595 19.90 22.83 12.86
CA SER A 595 19.36 22.29 11.62
C SER A 595 17.84 22.34 11.65
N HIS A 596 17.27 23.12 10.73
CA HIS A 596 15.84 23.36 10.61
C HIS A 596 15.50 23.51 9.12
N CYS A 597 15.01 22.44 8.49
CA CYS A 597 14.88 22.40 7.04
C CYS A 597 13.48 22.02 6.59
N LEU A 598 13.03 22.69 5.51
CA LEU A 598 11.97 22.16 4.67
C LEU A 598 12.49 21.00 3.86
N ILE A 599 11.70 19.92 3.80
CA ILE A 599 11.91 18.76 2.92
C ILE A 599 11.02 18.93 1.70
N PHE A 600 11.53 18.62 0.51
CA PHE A 600 10.77 18.65 -0.73
C PHE A 600 11.35 17.70 -1.77
N ARG A 601 10.50 17.29 -2.74
CA ARG A 601 10.81 16.26 -3.75
C ARG A 601 11.52 15.06 -3.10
N ALA A 602 10.86 14.52 -2.08
CA ALA A 602 11.32 13.37 -1.31
C ALA A 602 10.65 12.06 -1.75
N PRO A 603 11.26 11.26 -2.66
CA PRO A 603 10.86 9.87 -2.89
C PRO A 603 10.95 8.96 -1.66
N GLY A 604 11.61 9.37 -0.58
CA GLY A 604 11.62 8.68 0.71
C GLY A 604 12.66 9.25 1.67
N ILE A 605 12.96 8.52 2.75
CA ILE A 605 13.83 8.99 3.84
C ILE A 605 15.26 9.27 3.34
N MET A 606 15.78 8.37 2.49
CA MET A 606 17.15 8.42 2.00
C MET A 606 17.30 9.17 0.67
N ARG A 607 16.19 9.69 0.13
CA ARG A 607 16.10 10.39 -1.16
C ARG A 607 15.23 11.62 -1.03
N GLN A 608 15.87 12.78 -0.87
CA GLN A 608 15.16 14.04 -0.64
C GLN A 608 16.07 15.25 -0.89
N TYR A 609 15.47 16.40 -1.15
CA TYR A 609 16.13 17.68 -0.91
C TYR A 609 15.69 18.28 0.42
N LEU A 610 16.59 19.04 1.03
CA LEU A 610 16.34 19.85 2.21
C LEU A 610 16.82 21.28 1.95
N ALA A 611 16.07 22.28 2.39
CA ALA A 611 16.49 23.68 2.39
C ALA A 611 16.11 24.38 3.68
N GLY A 612 17.05 25.10 4.29
CA GLY A 612 16.82 25.82 5.54
C GLY A 612 18.11 26.05 6.31
N PHE A 613 17.97 26.24 7.63
CA PHE A 613 19.11 26.44 8.52
C PHE A 613 19.89 25.13 8.65
N ASP A 614 21.21 25.20 8.49
CA ASP A 614 22.12 24.05 8.52
C ASP A 614 23.46 24.50 9.15
N GLY A 615 23.40 24.93 10.41
CA GLY A 615 24.51 25.51 11.16
C GLY A 615 24.24 26.96 11.58
N LYS A 616 25.09 27.48 12.47
CA LYS A 616 25.00 28.88 12.93
C LYS A 616 25.26 29.85 11.78
N GLY A 617 24.35 30.81 11.58
CA GLY A 617 24.55 31.93 10.66
C GLY A 617 24.59 31.54 9.18
N GLN A 618 24.01 30.40 8.80
CA GLN A 618 23.98 29.93 7.42
C GLN A 618 22.70 29.19 7.05
N ILE A 619 22.41 29.21 5.75
CA ILE A 619 21.36 28.43 5.10
C ILE A 619 22.01 27.53 4.05
N SER A 620 21.53 26.30 3.93
CA SER A 620 21.98 25.35 2.91
C SER A 620 20.82 24.83 2.06
N LEU A 621 21.12 24.50 0.81
CA LEU A 621 20.39 23.55 -0.02
C LEU A 621 21.16 22.23 -0.01
N ILE A 622 20.49 21.16 0.40
CA ILE A 622 21.08 19.86 0.70
C ILE A 622 20.35 18.79 -0.10
N LYS A 623 21.10 17.86 -0.66
CA LYS A 623 20.59 16.66 -1.31
C LYS A 623 20.96 15.44 -0.47
N ASN A 624 19.97 14.63 -0.11
CA ASN A 624 20.19 13.31 0.46
C ASN A 624 19.95 12.27 -0.64
N ASP A 625 20.98 11.53 -1.02
CA ASP A 625 20.87 10.36 -1.88
C ASP A 625 21.74 9.25 -1.31
N PHE A 626 21.23 8.61 -0.24
CA PHE A 626 22.01 7.70 0.61
C PHE A 626 23.27 8.36 1.20
N GLY A 627 23.17 9.65 1.50
CA GLY A 627 24.26 10.50 1.97
C GLY A 627 23.94 11.97 1.72
N TYR A 628 24.31 12.84 2.67
CA TYR A 628 24.01 14.27 2.61
C TYR A 628 25.13 15.05 1.87
N GLU A 629 24.76 15.68 0.77
CA GLU A 629 25.59 16.60 -0.01
C GLU A 629 25.00 18.02 0.08
N ARG A 630 25.82 18.99 0.50
CA ARG A 630 25.44 20.42 0.48
C ARG A 630 25.74 20.98 -0.91
N LEU A 631 24.70 21.25 -1.68
CA LEU A 631 24.82 21.77 -3.04
C LEU A 631 25.20 23.25 -3.05
N LEU A 632 24.63 24.01 -2.10
CA LEU A 632 24.95 25.42 -1.88
C LEU A 632 24.75 25.77 -0.41
N THR A 633 25.66 26.55 0.15
CA THR A 633 25.55 27.14 1.50
C THR A 633 25.86 28.62 1.41
N VAL A 634 25.03 29.45 2.02
CA VAL A 634 25.19 30.92 2.04
C VAL A 634 25.08 31.47 3.46
N PRO A 635 25.79 32.55 3.79
CA PRO A 635 25.63 33.22 5.08
C PRO A 635 24.21 33.80 5.21
N PHE A 636 23.58 33.59 6.37
CA PHE A 636 22.29 34.16 6.71
C PHE A 636 22.13 34.24 8.22
N ASP A 637 21.89 35.44 8.74
CA ASP A 637 21.74 35.64 10.18
C ASP A 637 20.34 35.24 10.64
N TRP A 638 20.28 34.23 11.52
CA TRP A 638 19.04 33.70 12.09
C TRP A 638 19.24 33.43 13.59
N ALA A 639 18.15 33.53 14.33
CA ALA A 639 18.09 33.36 15.78
C ALA A 639 16.95 32.43 16.20
N HIS A 640 17.14 31.74 17.33
CA HIS A 640 16.10 30.96 18.02
C HIS A 640 14.98 31.85 18.56
N GLY A 641 13.77 31.29 18.70
CA GLY A 641 12.58 31.99 19.20
C GLY A 641 12.00 33.03 18.22
N LYS A 642 12.60 33.18 17.03
CA LYS A 642 12.06 33.99 15.94
C LYS A 642 11.33 33.09 14.93
N LYS A 643 10.19 33.57 14.45
CA LYS A 643 9.46 32.93 13.36
C LYS A 643 10.04 33.33 12.01
N TYR A 644 10.12 32.36 11.12
CA TYR A 644 10.52 32.54 9.74
C TYR A 644 9.51 31.89 8.83
N LYS A 645 9.26 32.54 7.70
CA LYS A 645 8.48 31.99 6.60
C LYS A 645 9.41 31.39 5.58
N PHE A 646 9.45 30.07 5.49
CA PHE A 646 10.23 29.35 4.50
C PHE A 646 9.38 29.07 3.27
N THR A 647 9.95 29.27 2.09
CA THR A 647 9.30 28.95 0.81
C THR A 647 10.29 28.27 -0.11
N VAL A 648 9.95 27.07 -0.57
CA VAL A 648 10.64 26.39 -1.67
C VAL A 648 9.74 26.44 -2.90
N GLU A 649 10.27 26.94 -4.00
CA GLU A 649 9.66 26.85 -5.32
C GLU A 649 10.46 25.86 -6.18
N CYS A 650 9.77 24.86 -6.72
CA CYS A 650 10.33 23.85 -7.61
C CYS A 650 9.66 23.96 -8.98
N LYS A 651 10.46 24.18 -10.03
CA LYS A 651 9.98 24.22 -11.43
C LYS A 651 10.96 23.50 -12.36
N GLY A 652 10.61 22.31 -12.82
CA GLY A 652 11.53 21.47 -13.60
C GLY A 652 12.80 21.17 -12.80
N LYS A 653 13.96 21.67 -13.21
CA LYS A 653 15.22 21.54 -12.45
C LYS A 653 15.53 22.74 -11.56
N ASP A 654 14.75 23.82 -11.67
CA ASP A 654 14.97 25.04 -10.90
C ASP A 654 14.40 24.90 -9.49
N ILE A 655 15.25 25.19 -8.52
CA ILE A 655 14.96 25.15 -7.09
C ILE A 655 15.30 26.53 -6.53
N GLN A 656 14.30 27.23 -6.03
CA GLN A 656 14.46 28.50 -5.33
C GLN A 656 14.02 28.34 -3.88
N PHE A 657 14.87 28.75 -2.94
CA PHE A 657 14.53 28.82 -1.52
C PHE A 657 14.56 30.27 -1.04
N SER A 658 13.49 30.68 -0.35
CA SER A 658 13.29 32.03 0.14
C SER A 658 12.96 32.01 1.63
N VAL A 659 13.42 33.03 2.36
CA VAL A 659 13.10 33.27 3.77
C VAL A 659 12.45 34.64 3.89
N ASP A 660 11.28 34.69 4.53
CA ASP A 660 10.47 35.91 4.70
C ASP A 660 10.20 36.65 3.37
N GLY A 661 10.01 35.87 2.30
CA GLY A 661 9.74 36.35 0.94
C GLY A 661 10.96 36.85 0.17
N GLN A 662 12.16 36.83 0.76
CA GLN A 662 13.41 37.18 0.07
C GLN A 662 14.08 35.91 -0.46
N PRO A 663 14.37 35.79 -1.77
CA PRO A 663 15.14 34.67 -2.32
C PRO A 663 16.55 34.64 -1.73
N VAL A 664 16.94 33.50 -1.17
CA VAL A 664 18.25 33.29 -0.53
C VAL A 664 19.11 32.30 -1.32
N ILE A 665 18.49 31.27 -1.90
CA ILE A 665 19.15 30.28 -2.75
C ILE A 665 18.38 30.16 -4.05
N GLN A 666 19.12 30.07 -5.16
CA GLN A 666 18.63 29.58 -6.44
C GLN A 666 19.65 28.58 -7.00
N HIS A 667 19.19 27.40 -7.41
CA HIS A 667 20.05 26.33 -7.87
C HIS A 667 19.34 25.43 -8.89
N LEU A 668 20.11 24.87 -9.82
CA LEU A 668 19.60 23.90 -10.80
C LEU A 668 20.07 22.49 -10.41
N ASP A 669 19.15 21.65 -9.96
CA ASP A 669 19.41 20.22 -9.74
C ASP A 669 18.18 19.40 -10.17
N GLY A 670 18.45 18.26 -10.81
CA GLY A 670 17.40 17.39 -11.37
C GLY A 670 17.49 15.96 -10.88
N ARG A 671 18.22 15.68 -9.78
CA ARG A 671 18.36 14.34 -9.23
C ARG A 671 17.01 13.75 -8.83
N PHE A 672 16.19 14.51 -8.12
CA PHE A 672 14.81 14.13 -7.82
C PHE A 672 13.84 15.08 -8.53
N SER A 673 12.93 14.50 -9.31
CA SER A 673 11.96 15.25 -10.12
C SER A 673 10.57 15.30 -9.50
N HIS A 674 10.33 14.48 -8.47
CA HIS A 674 9.07 14.40 -7.75
C HIS A 674 9.32 13.91 -6.32
N GLY A 675 8.31 14.01 -5.47
CA GLY A 675 8.33 13.40 -4.14
C GLY A 675 7.43 14.13 -3.15
N MET A 676 7.40 13.60 -1.94
CA MET A 676 6.73 14.21 -0.80
C MET A 676 7.44 15.50 -0.35
N TYR A 677 6.83 16.18 0.61
CA TYR A 677 7.40 17.35 1.28
C TYR A 677 7.12 17.30 2.77
N GLY A 678 7.81 18.16 3.52
CA GLY A 678 7.58 18.30 4.94
C GLY A 678 8.72 19.01 5.64
N TYR A 679 9.13 18.50 6.79
CA TYR A 679 10.09 19.16 7.68
C TYR A 679 11.05 18.15 8.30
N GLY A 680 12.30 18.55 8.48
CA GLY A 680 13.30 17.72 9.15
C GLY A 680 14.47 18.49 9.74
N CYS A 681 15.19 17.79 10.60
CA CYS A 681 16.43 18.24 11.22
C CYS A 681 17.51 17.19 10.93
N LEU A 682 18.74 17.62 10.61
CA LEU A 682 19.87 16.73 10.36
C LEU A 682 20.68 16.39 11.63
N GLN A 683 20.30 16.99 12.75
CA GLN A 683 20.92 16.81 14.06
C GLN A 683 19.90 17.17 15.14
N LYS A 684 20.29 16.99 16.41
CA LYS A 684 19.46 17.40 17.56
C LYS A 684 18.95 18.84 17.42
N GLY A 685 17.69 19.04 17.75
CA GLY A 685 17.05 20.34 17.68
C GLY A 685 15.57 20.29 18.02
N GLU A 686 15.02 21.47 18.28
CA GLU A 686 13.60 21.64 18.57
C GLU A 686 13.01 22.76 17.71
N SER A 687 11.79 22.56 17.23
CA SER A 687 11.10 23.54 16.39
C SER A 687 9.59 23.49 16.53
N VAL A 688 8.98 24.64 16.32
CA VAL A 688 7.53 24.77 16.18
C VAL A 688 7.19 25.06 14.72
N ILE A 689 6.28 24.28 14.17
CA ILE A 689 5.74 24.46 12.83
C ILE A 689 4.31 24.98 12.98
N TYR A 690 4.06 26.16 12.43
CA TYR A 690 2.80 26.88 12.56
C TYR A 690 1.81 26.54 11.45
N SER A 691 2.30 26.35 10.24
CA SER A 691 1.45 26.10 9.07
C SER A 691 2.25 25.44 7.95
N PHE A 692 1.53 24.77 7.05
CA PHE A 692 2.01 24.36 5.74
C PHE A 692 1.02 24.84 4.67
N LYS A 693 1.53 25.33 3.55
CA LYS A 693 0.75 25.69 2.36
C LYS A 693 1.44 25.15 1.12
N ILE A 694 0.66 24.51 0.26
CA ILE A 694 1.15 23.86 -0.93
C ILE A 694 0.31 24.31 -2.12
N LYS A 695 1.01 24.66 -3.20
CA LYS A 695 0.42 24.95 -4.49
C LYS A 695 1.22 24.26 -5.58
N GLU A 696 0.65 23.24 -6.20
CA GLU A 696 1.23 22.59 -7.37
C GLU A 696 1.13 23.49 -8.61
N MET A 697 2.12 23.35 -9.50
CA MET A 697 2.33 24.23 -10.65
C MET A 697 2.49 23.44 -11.95
N ASN A 698 1.97 22.21 -12.03
CA ASN A 698 2.18 21.37 -13.20
C ASN A 698 1.61 22.08 -14.46
N HIS A 699 2.45 22.17 -15.49
CA HIS A 699 2.03 22.59 -16.82
C HIS A 699 1.35 21.40 -17.52
N LYS A 700 0.01 21.36 -17.45
CA LYS A 700 -0.94 21.09 -18.55
C LYS A 700 -2.34 20.82 -17.97
N ALA A 701 -3.19 21.85 -17.95
CA ALA A 701 -4.52 21.68 -18.50
C ALA A 701 -4.33 21.83 -20.02
N ILE A 702 -4.48 20.74 -20.77
CA ILE A 702 -4.81 20.83 -22.20
C ILE A 702 -6.31 20.59 -22.28
#